data_AF-A0A358NC34-F1
#
_entry.id   AF-A0A358NC34-F1
#
_cell.length_a   1.000
_cell.length_b   1.000
_cell.length_c   1.000
_cell.angle_alpha   90.00
_cell.angle_beta   90.00
_cell.angle_gamma   90.00
#
_symmetry.space_group_name_H-M   'P 1'
#
loop_
_entity.id
_entity.type
_entity.pdbx_description
1 polymer ?
#
loop_
_entity_poly.entity_id
_entity_poly.type
_entity_poly.pdbx_seq_one_letter_code
_entity_poly.pdbx_strand_id
1 'polypeptide(L)'
;MLILGGAISQLDNAWAGGPERLIDHFPEAAASGCMQCHRDIEPIREIGSEMLNQIMEKGKAMGDPAGCVVCHNGDPTETRDVDLAHGGDDFYADPGSPWVNGKTCGTCHEDQVKVQWQSLMMTEAGKIQGTCWSFGALTGYEHKFANYAVKNPEDRSTRLGTKAYRQYMDALAKLEPNVFVDEHEPLPEALGFDELDKLHDDPSLAAFTYIRQECNRCHHGVKGRSSRGDFRGMGCSSCHIPYGNEGLYEGADTSISRTESGHPLTHQIQGTRDADVTIGEVTYHGLAVETCTTCHNRGKRIGVSFQGLMETPYASPLDENAQNQPGLHSKHYIAMEQDIHYQKGMKCQDCHTSIDVHGDGFLAPTNLAAVQIECSDCHGTPDQFPWELPLGFMDEFAAEVASGDPRGTTPDQLPHTWAGANHDRKDGFLLTARGNPYENVVRDGDEVIVYTAEGKDIRLKPLKKLVEEKSISQRGLVSMQGVAKHLDRMECYTCHASWAPQCFGCHVKVDFSQKERCPEIDSSRMGFDWIAAGRKHATPEHRTDSGEGEYDLMIPGKISELRSYLRWEEPMMGINGEGRVTPLAPGCQPSVTIIGADGKPILTNHIFKTPGGMERSGEEGQLAIDMSPVQPHTMTKNARTCESCHASDKALGLGIKGPRKWNEKHVVDLETTDGTILPESARTQMGAIENLDHDWSQIVDEQGNQLATVGHHWKLSRAFNEDEITRMSRSGTCVACHKEIPESDLAVSLLHHVAKYTGQVPVSEDDHSKLVNKILLTSAWGQVLAATGTLAVVVCGGFWISKRRKKKLAANS
;
A
#
# COMPACT_ATOMS: atom_id res chain seq x y z
N MET A 1 17.64 -50.58 -38.42
CA MET A 1 17.53 -52.06 -38.35
C MET A 1 18.30 -52.52 -37.12
N LEU A 2 17.62 -52.75 -35.97
CA LEU A 2 18.14 -53.38 -34.72
C LEU A 2 19.30 -52.59 -34.00
N ILE A 3 19.44 -52.44 -32.67
CA ILE A 3 18.66 -52.67 -31.42
C ILE A 3 19.00 -51.45 -30.50
N LEU A 4 18.17 -50.75 -29.72
CA LEU A 4 16.79 -50.88 -29.22
C LEU A 4 16.59 -51.62 -27.86
N GLY A 5 16.97 -51.00 -26.72
CA GLY A 5 16.42 -51.33 -25.39
C GLY A 5 17.31 -51.01 -24.17
N GLY A 6 16.70 -50.57 -23.05
CA GLY A 6 17.28 -50.78 -21.71
C GLY A 6 17.69 -49.57 -20.84
N ALA A 7 16.90 -48.49 -20.73
CA ALA A 7 17.16 -47.41 -19.75
C ALA A 7 15.90 -46.60 -19.29
N ILE A 8 14.74 -47.25 -19.16
CA ILE A 8 13.52 -46.64 -18.60
C ILE A 8 12.93 -47.61 -17.57
N SER A 9 13.24 -47.43 -16.28
CA SER A 9 12.60 -48.11 -15.11
C SER A 9 13.34 -47.82 -13.79
N GLN A 10 13.44 -46.57 -13.34
CA GLN A 10 13.88 -46.29 -11.96
C GLN A 10 13.51 -44.91 -11.36
N LEU A 11 12.38 -44.32 -11.76
CA LEU A 11 11.79 -43.16 -11.06
C LEU A 11 10.38 -43.43 -10.50
N ASP A 12 9.76 -44.55 -10.87
CA ASP A 12 8.35 -44.89 -10.58
C ASP A 12 8.12 -45.47 -9.17
N ASN A 13 8.84 -45.00 -8.14
CA ASN A 13 8.75 -45.58 -6.78
C ASN A 13 9.09 -44.62 -5.61
N ALA A 14 8.80 -43.33 -5.77
CA ALA A 14 8.72 -42.37 -4.65
C ALA A 14 7.28 -42.07 -4.20
N TRP A 15 6.29 -42.36 -5.05
CA TRP A 15 4.88 -41.98 -4.87
C TRP A 15 4.12 -43.04 -4.05
N ALA A 16 4.35 -43.07 -2.74
CA ALA A 16 3.70 -43.99 -1.80
C ALA A 16 2.41 -43.45 -1.15
N GLY A 17 2.07 -42.18 -1.40
CA GLY A 17 0.79 -41.56 -1.09
C GLY A 17 0.34 -40.70 -2.26
N GLY A 18 -0.96 -40.71 -2.57
CA GLY A 18 -1.58 -39.71 -3.44
C GLY A 18 -1.92 -38.43 -2.66
N PRO A 19 -2.49 -37.40 -3.31
CA PRO A 19 -3.11 -36.30 -2.60
C PRO A 19 -4.23 -36.81 -1.66
N GLU A 20 -4.46 -36.12 -0.55
CA GLU A 20 -5.50 -36.48 0.42
C GLU A 20 -6.90 -36.24 -0.17
N ARG A 21 -7.78 -37.24 -0.12
CA ARG A 21 -9.13 -37.18 -0.73
C ARG A 21 -10.20 -37.27 0.32
N LEU A 22 -11.29 -36.53 0.17
CA LEU A 22 -12.39 -36.48 1.15
C LEU A 22 -12.94 -37.89 1.50
N ILE A 23 -13.07 -38.77 0.50
CA ILE A 23 -13.65 -40.11 0.66
C ILE A 23 -12.79 -41.10 1.47
N ASP A 24 -11.49 -40.86 1.60
CA ASP A 24 -10.60 -41.76 2.35
C ASP A 24 -10.72 -41.55 3.88
N HIS A 25 -11.27 -40.39 4.28
CA HIS A 25 -11.46 -39.98 5.68
C HIS A 25 -12.95 -39.94 6.07
N PHE A 26 -13.83 -39.67 5.11
CA PHE A 26 -15.29 -39.71 5.26
C PHE A 26 -15.91 -40.67 4.22
N PRO A 27 -15.88 -42.00 4.46
CA PRO A 27 -16.37 -42.98 3.49
C PRO A 27 -17.85 -42.85 3.12
N GLU A 28 -18.68 -42.22 3.98
CA GLU A 28 -20.06 -41.88 3.62
C GLU A 28 -20.19 -40.83 2.50
N ALA A 29 -19.19 -39.97 2.29
CA ALA A 29 -19.22 -38.95 1.23
C ALA A 29 -19.36 -39.57 -0.16
N ALA A 30 -18.84 -40.78 -0.36
CA ALA A 30 -19.00 -41.54 -1.61
C ALA A 30 -20.44 -41.98 -1.92
N ALA A 31 -21.40 -41.76 -1.02
CA ALA A 31 -22.83 -41.92 -1.26
C ALA A 31 -23.52 -40.64 -1.78
N SER A 32 -22.81 -39.51 -1.85
CA SER A 32 -23.29 -38.29 -2.51
C SER A 32 -23.25 -38.44 -4.03
N GLY A 33 -24.22 -37.82 -4.71
CA GLY A 33 -24.30 -37.75 -6.17
C GLY A 33 -23.15 -36.97 -6.80
N CYS A 34 -22.75 -35.86 -6.19
CA CYS A 34 -21.60 -35.04 -6.60
C CYS A 34 -20.32 -35.88 -6.71
N MET A 35 -20.13 -36.83 -5.78
CA MET A 35 -18.96 -37.71 -5.69
C MET A 35 -18.94 -38.84 -6.73
N GLN A 36 -19.92 -38.92 -7.64
CA GLN A 36 -19.80 -39.76 -8.85
C GLN A 36 -18.93 -39.09 -9.93
N CYS A 37 -18.88 -37.76 -9.96
CA CYS A 37 -18.02 -36.98 -10.86
C CYS A 37 -16.76 -36.49 -10.13
N HIS A 38 -16.93 -35.80 -9.00
CA HIS A 38 -15.87 -35.15 -8.22
C HIS A 38 -15.17 -36.10 -7.24
N ARG A 39 -15.08 -37.40 -7.58
CA ARG A 39 -14.78 -38.48 -6.63
C ARG A 39 -13.46 -38.31 -5.88
N ASP A 40 -12.46 -37.80 -6.58
CA ASP A 40 -11.08 -37.71 -6.08
C ASP A 40 -10.76 -36.34 -5.45
N ILE A 41 -11.75 -35.46 -5.27
CA ILE A 41 -11.54 -34.11 -4.71
C ILE A 41 -10.96 -34.13 -3.29
N GLU A 42 -10.02 -33.22 -3.06
CA GLU A 42 -9.43 -32.90 -1.77
C GLU A 42 -10.46 -32.32 -0.77
N PRO A 43 -10.26 -32.50 0.55
CA PRO A 43 -11.13 -31.87 1.55
C PRO A 43 -10.90 -30.35 1.61
N ILE A 44 -11.99 -29.58 1.65
CA ILE A 44 -11.99 -28.10 1.61
C ILE A 44 -11.25 -27.41 2.79
N ARG A 45 -11.00 -28.15 3.86
CA ARG A 45 -10.26 -27.78 5.08
C ARG A 45 -9.57 -29.02 5.63
N GLU A 46 -8.54 -28.87 6.46
CA GLU A 46 -7.78 -30.01 7.00
C GLU A 46 -8.64 -31.02 7.79
N ILE A 47 -8.26 -32.30 7.72
CA ILE A 47 -8.96 -33.40 8.36
C ILE A 47 -8.97 -33.25 9.89
N GLY A 48 -10.17 -33.34 10.48
CA GLY A 48 -10.37 -33.19 11.91
C GLY A 48 -10.63 -31.76 12.38
N SER A 49 -10.51 -30.77 11.49
CA SER A 49 -10.86 -29.38 11.78
C SER A 49 -12.33 -29.21 12.16
N GLU A 50 -12.64 -28.26 13.05
CA GLU A 50 -14.03 -27.99 13.44
C GLU A 50 -14.87 -27.54 12.23
N MET A 51 -14.30 -26.71 11.36
CA MET A 51 -14.97 -26.23 10.14
C MET A 51 -15.35 -27.39 9.20
N LEU A 52 -14.45 -28.35 8.93
CA LEU A 52 -14.79 -29.51 8.11
C LEU A 52 -15.88 -30.35 8.78
N ASN A 53 -15.75 -30.63 10.07
CA ASN A 53 -16.73 -31.43 10.81
C ASN A 53 -18.14 -30.79 10.77
N GLN A 54 -18.23 -29.46 10.95
CA GLN A 54 -19.51 -28.73 10.81
C GLN A 54 -20.07 -28.76 9.39
N ILE A 55 -19.23 -28.68 8.35
CA ILE A 55 -19.65 -28.80 6.94
C ILE A 55 -20.22 -30.20 6.67
N MET A 56 -19.54 -31.26 7.10
CA MET A 56 -19.99 -32.64 6.90
C MET A 56 -21.28 -32.94 7.67
N GLU A 57 -21.46 -32.39 8.88
CA GLU A 57 -22.71 -32.53 9.64
C GLU A 57 -23.88 -31.76 8.97
N LYS A 58 -23.66 -30.50 8.56
CA LYS A 58 -24.65 -29.71 7.82
C LYS A 58 -25.06 -30.39 6.51
N GLY A 59 -24.10 -30.86 5.72
CA GLY A 59 -24.34 -31.58 4.47
C GLY A 59 -25.20 -32.82 4.68
N LYS A 60 -24.82 -33.66 5.64
CA LYS A 60 -25.56 -34.89 6.00
C LYS A 60 -27.00 -34.59 6.44
N ALA A 61 -27.26 -33.45 7.08
CA ALA A 61 -28.61 -32.98 7.41
C ALA A 61 -29.39 -32.46 6.18
N MET A 62 -28.69 -31.97 5.15
CA MET A 62 -29.25 -31.56 3.85
C MET A 62 -29.40 -32.73 2.84
N GLY A 63 -28.95 -33.94 3.19
CA GLY A 63 -28.99 -35.13 2.33
C GLY A 63 -27.71 -35.38 1.52
N ASP A 64 -26.69 -34.54 1.68
CA ASP A 64 -25.40 -34.62 1.00
C ASP A 64 -24.27 -35.02 1.97
N PRO A 65 -23.90 -36.30 2.06
CA PRO A 65 -22.83 -36.74 2.97
C PRO A 65 -21.42 -36.26 2.56
N ALA A 66 -21.26 -35.53 1.44
CA ALA A 66 -20.00 -34.89 1.03
C ALA A 66 -19.92 -33.39 1.40
N GLY A 67 -21.03 -32.76 1.79
CA GLY A 67 -21.05 -31.36 2.24
C GLY A 67 -20.97 -30.29 1.14
N CYS A 68 -20.90 -30.68 -0.14
CA CYS A 68 -20.83 -29.79 -1.30
C CYS A 68 -21.99 -28.77 -1.31
N VAL A 69 -23.23 -29.22 -1.12
CA VAL A 69 -24.43 -28.37 -1.23
C VAL A 69 -24.56 -27.32 -0.11
N VAL A 70 -23.78 -27.43 0.98
CA VAL A 70 -23.73 -26.43 2.06
C VAL A 70 -23.22 -25.08 1.54
N CYS A 71 -22.35 -25.12 0.52
CA CYS A 71 -21.78 -23.94 -0.12
C CYS A 71 -22.25 -23.78 -1.56
N HIS A 72 -22.30 -24.86 -2.34
CA HIS A 72 -22.56 -24.80 -3.79
C HIS A 72 -24.02 -24.89 -4.20
N ASN A 73 -24.94 -25.27 -3.30
CA ASN A 73 -26.31 -25.69 -3.68
C ASN A 73 -26.30 -26.85 -4.71
N GLY A 74 -27.45 -27.18 -5.33
CA GLY A 74 -27.58 -28.24 -6.34
C GLY A 74 -28.26 -29.52 -5.83
N ASP A 75 -28.29 -30.56 -6.66
CA ASP A 75 -28.95 -31.86 -6.36
C ASP A 75 -27.90 -32.94 -6.00
N PRO A 76 -27.77 -33.31 -4.72
CA PRO A 76 -26.82 -34.33 -4.28
C PRO A 76 -27.31 -35.77 -4.53
N THR A 77 -28.40 -35.95 -5.28
CA THR A 77 -28.98 -37.26 -5.64
C THR A 77 -28.87 -37.59 -7.13
N GLU A 78 -28.58 -36.61 -7.99
CA GLU A 78 -28.23 -36.83 -9.40
C GLU A 78 -26.78 -37.35 -9.52
N THR A 79 -26.51 -38.18 -10.53
CA THR A 79 -25.29 -39.03 -10.61
C THR A 79 -24.68 -39.12 -12.01
N ARG A 80 -25.25 -38.44 -13.01
CA ARG A 80 -24.95 -38.61 -14.44
C ARG A 80 -25.07 -37.35 -15.26
N ASP A 81 -26.07 -36.52 -14.97
CA ASP A 81 -26.37 -35.31 -15.72
C ASP A 81 -25.84 -34.08 -14.97
N VAL A 82 -24.88 -33.38 -15.58
CA VAL A 82 -24.14 -32.27 -14.94
C VAL A 82 -24.99 -31.01 -14.79
N ASP A 83 -25.93 -30.76 -15.70
CA ASP A 83 -26.79 -29.59 -15.65
C ASP A 83 -27.87 -29.76 -14.56
N LEU A 84 -28.38 -30.98 -14.41
CA LEU A 84 -29.30 -31.36 -13.33
C LEU A 84 -28.61 -31.46 -11.96
N ALA A 85 -27.39 -32.01 -11.87
CA ALA A 85 -26.65 -32.12 -10.61
C ALA A 85 -26.28 -30.75 -10.02
N HIS A 86 -25.89 -29.80 -10.87
CA HIS A 86 -25.69 -28.41 -10.44
C HIS A 86 -27.02 -27.68 -10.19
N GLY A 87 -28.09 -28.02 -10.93
CA GLY A 87 -29.43 -27.48 -10.70
C GLY A 87 -29.70 -26.15 -11.41
N GLY A 88 -28.97 -25.84 -12.48
CA GLY A 88 -29.12 -24.62 -13.27
C GLY A 88 -28.87 -23.33 -12.46
N ASP A 89 -29.72 -22.32 -12.67
CA ASP A 89 -29.59 -20.94 -12.16
C ASP A 89 -29.44 -20.81 -10.63
N ASP A 90 -29.81 -21.83 -9.87
CA ASP A 90 -29.66 -21.87 -8.41
C ASP A 90 -28.30 -22.45 -7.94
N PHE A 91 -27.43 -22.93 -8.83
CA PHE A 91 -26.06 -23.37 -8.49
C PHE A 91 -25.16 -22.20 -8.09
N TYR A 92 -24.38 -22.34 -7.02
CA TYR A 92 -23.42 -21.33 -6.56
C TYR A 92 -22.02 -21.73 -7.01
N ALA A 93 -21.69 -21.44 -8.28
CA ALA A 93 -20.38 -21.72 -8.87
C ALA A 93 -19.22 -20.99 -8.14
N ASP A 94 -19.51 -19.83 -7.55
CA ASP A 94 -18.62 -19.13 -6.62
C ASP A 94 -19.37 -18.82 -5.31
N PRO A 95 -19.33 -19.73 -4.31
CA PRO A 95 -20.02 -19.53 -3.03
C PRO A 95 -19.53 -18.33 -2.22
N GLY A 96 -18.35 -17.79 -2.52
CA GLY A 96 -17.78 -16.62 -1.84
C GLY A 96 -18.33 -15.28 -2.34
N SER A 97 -18.95 -15.27 -3.53
CA SER A 97 -19.51 -14.09 -4.19
C SER A 97 -20.45 -13.29 -3.28
N PRO A 98 -20.31 -11.95 -3.19
CA PRO A 98 -21.12 -11.13 -2.28
C PRO A 98 -22.62 -11.13 -2.63
N TRP A 99 -22.95 -11.57 -3.85
CA TRP A 99 -24.31 -11.67 -4.39
C TRP A 99 -25.06 -12.92 -3.90
N VAL A 100 -24.34 -13.92 -3.34
CA VAL A 100 -24.92 -15.14 -2.75
C VAL A 100 -24.42 -15.47 -1.35
N ASN A 101 -23.30 -14.89 -0.88
CA ASN A 101 -22.60 -15.38 0.30
C ASN A 101 -23.36 -15.29 1.65
N GLY A 102 -24.42 -14.47 1.72
CA GLY A 102 -25.38 -14.49 2.82
C GLY A 102 -26.14 -15.83 2.98
N LYS A 103 -26.14 -16.70 1.97
CA LYS A 103 -26.71 -18.05 2.00
C LYS A 103 -25.69 -19.15 2.29
N THR A 104 -24.39 -18.86 2.22
CA THR A 104 -23.30 -19.84 2.27
C THR A 104 -22.38 -19.55 3.46
N CYS A 105 -21.38 -18.68 3.29
CA CYS A 105 -20.47 -18.19 4.32
C CYS A 105 -21.22 -17.57 5.49
N GLY A 106 -22.29 -16.81 5.22
CA GLY A 106 -23.15 -16.16 6.22
C GLY A 106 -23.88 -17.12 7.15
N THR A 107 -23.94 -18.42 6.83
CA THR A 107 -24.51 -19.45 7.74
C THR A 107 -23.57 -19.88 8.87
N CYS A 108 -22.35 -19.32 8.90
CA CYS A 108 -21.37 -19.43 9.99
C CYS A 108 -20.75 -18.05 10.35
N HIS A 109 -20.57 -17.16 9.38
CA HIS A 109 -19.82 -15.90 9.49
C HIS A 109 -20.71 -14.68 9.18
N GLU A 110 -21.83 -14.56 9.91
CA GLU A 110 -22.83 -13.50 9.68
C GLU A 110 -22.22 -12.09 9.79
N ASP A 111 -21.39 -11.82 10.80
CA ASP A 111 -20.77 -10.51 11.02
C ASP A 111 -19.89 -10.09 9.83
N GLN A 112 -18.99 -10.96 9.35
CA GLN A 112 -18.11 -10.66 8.21
C GLN A 112 -18.92 -10.37 6.92
N VAL A 113 -19.90 -11.21 6.60
CA VAL A 113 -20.74 -11.05 5.39
C VAL A 113 -21.60 -9.78 5.48
N LYS A 114 -22.03 -9.40 6.68
CA LYS A 114 -22.80 -8.17 6.93
C LYS A 114 -21.95 -6.91 6.73
N VAL A 115 -20.70 -6.87 7.19
CA VAL A 115 -19.85 -5.67 7.13
C VAL A 115 -19.11 -5.47 5.79
N GLN A 116 -19.01 -6.51 4.95
CA GLN A 116 -18.28 -6.48 3.69
C GLN A 116 -18.69 -5.32 2.76
N TRP A 117 -19.95 -4.88 2.83
CA TRP A 117 -20.52 -3.84 1.96
C TRP A 117 -19.97 -2.44 2.26
N GLN A 118 -19.57 -2.17 3.50
CA GLN A 118 -18.94 -0.92 3.91
C GLN A 118 -17.41 -0.92 3.74
N SER A 119 -16.81 -2.07 3.39
CA SER A 119 -15.35 -2.22 3.22
C SER A 119 -14.76 -1.35 2.09
N LEU A 120 -13.47 -1.04 2.21
CA LEU A 120 -12.70 -0.38 1.15
C LEU A 120 -12.71 -1.17 -0.17
N MET A 121 -12.64 -2.49 -0.09
CA MET A 121 -12.51 -3.38 -1.25
C MET A 121 -13.85 -3.58 -1.98
N MET A 122 -14.99 -3.32 -1.33
CA MET A 122 -16.28 -3.30 -2.01
C MET A 122 -16.64 -1.90 -2.54
N THR A 123 -16.40 -0.86 -1.75
CA THR A 123 -16.79 0.52 -2.08
C THR A 123 -15.84 1.23 -3.06
N GLU A 124 -14.53 1.02 -2.90
CA GLU A 124 -13.43 1.73 -3.58
C GLU A 124 -13.49 3.27 -3.56
N ALA A 125 -14.25 3.86 -2.63
CA ALA A 125 -14.65 5.26 -2.65
C ALA A 125 -13.48 6.27 -2.71
N GLY A 126 -12.36 6.06 -1.99
CA GLY A 126 -11.17 6.91 -2.11
C GLY A 126 -10.48 6.84 -3.48
N LYS A 127 -10.54 5.69 -4.17
CA LYS A 127 -10.05 5.56 -5.57
C LYS A 127 -10.95 6.33 -6.53
N ILE A 128 -12.25 6.34 -6.25
CA ILE A 128 -13.25 7.10 -7.01
C ILE A 128 -13.07 8.60 -6.79
N GLN A 129 -13.06 9.04 -5.53
CA GLN A 129 -12.86 10.44 -5.15
C GLN A 129 -11.52 10.98 -5.68
N GLY A 130 -10.44 10.21 -5.63
CA GLY A 130 -9.15 10.58 -6.23
C GLY A 130 -9.14 10.68 -7.76
N THR A 131 -10.02 9.95 -8.46
CA THR A 131 -10.21 10.11 -9.92
C THR A 131 -11.07 11.34 -10.22
N CYS A 132 -12.14 11.55 -9.47
CA CYS A 132 -12.95 12.77 -9.51
C CYS A 132 -12.13 14.02 -9.15
N TRP A 133 -11.11 13.89 -8.30
CA TRP A 133 -10.15 14.95 -7.99
C TRP A 133 -9.38 15.38 -9.24
N SER A 134 -8.68 14.45 -9.89
CA SER A 134 -7.82 14.79 -11.04
C SER A 134 -8.54 15.17 -12.34
N PHE A 135 -9.87 15.04 -12.39
CA PHE A 135 -10.71 15.57 -13.45
C PHE A 135 -11.41 16.89 -13.07
N GLY A 136 -10.83 17.65 -12.12
CA GLY A 136 -11.29 19.00 -11.76
C GLY A 136 -12.01 19.11 -10.41
N ALA A 137 -11.77 18.18 -9.48
CA ALA A 137 -12.42 18.08 -8.18
C ALA A 137 -13.96 18.02 -8.27
N LEU A 138 -14.48 17.07 -9.06
CA LEU A 138 -15.91 16.89 -9.37
C LEU A 138 -16.80 16.66 -8.13
N THR A 139 -16.24 16.19 -7.00
CA THR A 139 -16.92 16.07 -5.70
C THR A 139 -16.30 16.95 -4.62
N GLY A 140 -15.37 17.84 -4.98
CA GLY A 140 -14.51 18.54 -4.03
C GLY A 140 -13.80 17.56 -3.09
N TYR A 141 -13.86 17.85 -1.79
CA TYR A 141 -13.32 17.01 -0.72
C TYR A 141 -14.24 15.84 -0.31
N GLU A 142 -15.46 15.74 -0.84
CA GLU A 142 -16.45 14.75 -0.40
C GLU A 142 -16.17 13.38 -1.03
N HIS A 143 -16.08 12.33 -0.19
CA HIS A 143 -16.10 10.94 -0.61
C HIS A 143 -17.53 10.51 -0.97
N LYS A 144 -18.07 11.15 -2.02
CA LYS A 144 -19.49 11.07 -2.36
C LYS A 144 -19.90 9.76 -3.04
N PHE A 145 -19.02 9.19 -3.87
CA PHE A 145 -19.34 8.08 -4.76
C PHE A 145 -18.62 6.78 -4.36
N ALA A 146 -19.35 5.66 -4.40
CA ALA A 146 -18.83 4.29 -4.29
C ALA A 146 -19.30 3.43 -5.47
N ASN A 147 -18.72 2.24 -5.64
CA ASN A 147 -19.15 1.26 -6.65
C ASN A 147 -20.66 0.96 -6.60
N TYR A 148 -21.22 0.94 -5.39
CA TYR A 148 -22.64 0.71 -5.09
C TYR A 148 -23.14 1.73 -4.07
N ALA A 149 -24.44 1.99 -4.07
CA ALA A 149 -25.08 2.75 -3.02
C ALA A 149 -24.98 1.97 -1.69
N VAL A 150 -24.46 2.61 -0.64
CA VAL A 150 -24.27 1.99 0.68
C VAL A 150 -24.40 3.03 1.79
N LYS A 151 -24.94 2.63 2.94
CA LYS A 151 -25.21 3.50 4.09
C LYS A 151 -24.67 2.89 5.39
N ASN A 152 -24.27 3.75 6.33
CA ASN A 152 -23.94 3.37 7.70
C ASN A 152 -25.21 2.90 8.47
N PRO A 153 -25.09 1.92 9.39
CA PRO A 153 -26.14 1.64 10.37
C PRO A 153 -26.46 2.89 11.21
N GLU A 154 -27.75 3.16 11.46
CA GLU A 154 -28.18 4.30 12.29
C GLU A 154 -27.72 4.15 13.75
N ASP A 155 -27.68 2.91 14.27
CA ASP A 155 -27.11 2.61 15.58
C ASP A 155 -25.60 2.43 15.50
N ARG A 156 -24.87 3.48 15.88
CA ARG A 156 -23.39 3.49 15.94
C ARG A 156 -22.80 2.45 16.91
N SER A 157 -23.61 1.86 17.80
CA SER A 157 -23.16 0.78 18.69
C SER A 157 -22.93 -0.56 17.99
N THR A 158 -23.47 -0.75 16.76
CA THR A 158 -23.28 -1.99 15.98
C THR A 158 -21.92 -2.07 15.27
N ARG A 159 -21.10 -1.01 15.30
CA ARG A 159 -19.74 -1.02 14.74
C ARG A 159 -18.92 -2.13 15.40
N LEU A 160 -18.19 -2.94 14.65
CA LEU A 160 -17.32 -3.97 15.23
C LEU A 160 -16.14 -3.35 16.01
N GLY A 161 -15.49 -4.13 16.87
CA GLY A 161 -14.38 -3.67 17.72
C GLY A 161 -14.77 -3.32 19.16
N THR A 162 -13.80 -2.88 19.94
CA THR A 162 -13.95 -2.59 21.38
C THR A 162 -14.75 -1.30 21.63
N LYS A 163 -15.16 -1.10 22.89
CA LYS A 163 -15.75 0.18 23.32
C LYS A 163 -14.80 1.36 23.08
N ALA A 164 -13.49 1.18 23.32
CA ALA A 164 -12.49 2.23 23.09
C ALA A 164 -12.42 2.59 21.60
N TYR A 165 -12.32 1.59 20.73
CA TYR A 165 -12.31 1.76 19.28
C TYR A 165 -13.56 2.48 18.77
N ARG A 166 -14.76 2.08 19.20
CA ARG A 166 -16.02 2.76 18.85
C ARG A 166 -16.00 4.24 19.24
N GLN A 167 -15.55 4.55 20.46
CA GLN A 167 -15.46 5.93 20.94
C GLN A 167 -14.40 6.74 20.18
N TYR A 168 -13.32 6.09 19.73
CA TYR A 168 -12.26 6.68 18.93
C TYR A 168 -12.73 7.02 17.52
N MET A 169 -13.30 6.05 16.79
CA MET A 169 -13.85 6.27 15.45
C MET A 169 -15.01 7.29 15.47
N ASP A 170 -15.80 7.34 16.55
CA ASP A 170 -16.81 8.38 16.77
C ASP A 170 -16.23 9.76 17.04
N ALA A 171 -14.99 9.90 17.50
CA ALA A 171 -14.30 11.19 17.60
C ALA A 171 -13.70 11.58 16.24
N LEU A 172 -12.99 10.66 15.59
CA LEU A 172 -12.32 10.87 14.30
C LEU A 172 -13.32 11.24 13.19
N ALA A 173 -14.49 10.58 13.14
CA ALA A 173 -15.56 10.92 12.19
C ALA A 173 -16.15 12.34 12.37
N LYS A 174 -15.98 12.96 13.54
CA LYS A 174 -16.37 14.36 13.80
C LYS A 174 -15.27 15.37 13.46
N LEU A 175 -14.01 14.93 13.41
CA LEU A 175 -12.88 15.75 12.97
C LEU A 175 -12.82 15.84 11.44
N GLU A 176 -13.07 14.73 10.75
CA GLU A 176 -12.93 14.59 9.30
C GLU A 176 -14.21 14.03 8.63
N PRO A 177 -15.36 14.76 8.71
CA PRO A 177 -16.65 14.29 8.22
C PRO A 177 -16.73 14.13 6.69
N ASN A 178 -15.83 14.78 5.95
CA ASN A 178 -15.70 14.61 4.50
C ASN A 178 -15.10 13.24 4.11
N VAL A 179 -14.43 12.56 5.06
CA VAL A 179 -13.94 11.19 4.95
C VAL A 179 -14.99 10.22 5.49
N PHE A 180 -15.44 10.41 6.73
CA PHE A 180 -16.37 9.48 7.38
C PHE A 180 -17.83 9.84 7.07
N VAL A 181 -18.17 9.78 5.79
CA VAL A 181 -19.53 10.00 5.27
C VAL A 181 -20.52 8.94 5.80
N ASP A 182 -21.79 9.33 5.96
CA ASP A 182 -22.84 8.42 6.44
C ASP A 182 -23.48 7.56 5.33
N GLU A 183 -23.32 7.95 4.06
CA GLU A 183 -23.73 7.18 2.89
C GLU A 183 -22.90 7.55 1.65
N HIS A 184 -22.82 6.62 0.70
CA HIS A 184 -22.30 6.86 -0.65
C HIS A 184 -23.42 6.78 -1.68
N GLU A 185 -23.41 7.72 -2.64
CA GLU A 185 -24.14 7.55 -3.90
C GLU A 185 -23.44 6.50 -4.79
N PRO A 186 -24.18 5.78 -5.64
CA PRO A 186 -23.58 4.87 -6.61
C PRO A 186 -22.82 5.67 -7.68
N LEU A 187 -21.69 5.14 -8.16
CA LEU A 187 -20.88 5.78 -9.19
C LEU A 187 -21.73 6.15 -10.43
N PRO A 188 -21.70 7.41 -10.90
CA PRO A 188 -22.41 7.83 -12.12
C PRO A 188 -22.06 6.99 -13.34
N GLU A 189 -22.98 6.95 -14.31
CA GLU A 189 -22.79 6.22 -15.56
C GLU A 189 -21.71 6.88 -16.43
N ALA A 190 -20.98 6.04 -17.18
CA ALA A 190 -20.23 6.52 -18.33
C ALA A 190 -21.18 6.95 -19.45
N LEU A 191 -20.73 7.86 -20.32
CA LEU A 191 -21.54 8.36 -21.43
C LEU A 191 -21.94 7.24 -22.41
N GLY A 192 -23.22 7.23 -22.80
CA GLY A 192 -23.74 6.42 -23.89
C GLY A 192 -23.19 6.83 -25.26
N PHE A 193 -23.35 5.96 -26.27
CA PHE A 193 -22.92 6.23 -27.65
C PHE A 193 -23.65 7.42 -28.28
N ASP A 194 -24.88 7.69 -27.82
CA ASP A 194 -25.76 8.80 -28.19
C ASP A 194 -25.50 10.08 -27.36
N GLU A 195 -24.62 10.02 -26.36
CA GLU A 195 -24.32 11.13 -25.45
C GLU A 195 -22.94 11.77 -25.68
N LEU A 196 -22.14 11.23 -26.60
CA LEU A 196 -20.72 11.60 -26.78
C LEU A 196 -20.49 13.07 -27.14
N ASP A 197 -21.48 13.75 -27.72
CA ASP A 197 -21.41 15.19 -28.01
C ASP A 197 -21.25 16.04 -26.74
N LYS A 198 -21.73 15.55 -25.57
CA LYS A 198 -21.56 16.23 -24.26
C LYS A 198 -20.11 16.47 -23.89
N LEU A 199 -19.16 15.68 -24.40
CA LEU A 199 -17.73 15.86 -24.17
C LEU A 199 -17.18 17.19 -24.74
N HIS A 200 -17.90 17.86 -25.64
CA HIS A 200 -17.54 19.19 -26.13
C HIS A 200 -17.93 20.31 -25.15
N ASP A 201 -18.98 20.12 -24.36
CA ASP A 201 -19.43 21.08 -23.33
C ASP A 201 -18.75 20.81 -21.98
N ASP A 202 -18.66 19.54 -21.58
CA ASP A 202 -17.97 19.08 -20.38
C ASP A 202 -17.07 17.85 -20.68
N PRO A 203 -15.77 18.08 -20.96
CA PRO A 203 -14.82 17.00 -21.15
C PRO A 203 -14.51 16.19 -19.87
N SER A 204 -14.87 16.68 -18.68
CA SER A 204 -14.55 15.99 -17.41
C SER A 204 -15.32 14.68 -17.23
N LEU A 205 -16.48 14.54 -17.89
CA LEU A 205 -17.33 13.35 -17.89
C LEU A 205 -16.60 12.07 -18.35
N ALA A 206 -15.50 12.21 -19.09
CA ALA A 206 -14.62 11.09 -19.44
C ALA A 206 -13.99 10.40 -18.21
N ALA A 207 -14.01 11.02 -17.01
CA ALA A 207 -13.63 10.40 -15.74
C ALA A 207 -14.41 9.11 -15.46
N PHE A 208 -15.72 9.10 -15.73
CA PHE A 208 -16.59 7.95 -15.44
C PHE A 208 -16.32 6.79 -16.41
N THR A 209 -16.02 7.07 -17.67
CA THR A 209 -15.48 6.07 -18.61
C THR A 209 -14.13 5.55 -18.15
N TYR A 210 -13.20 6.44 -17.77
CA TYR A 210 -11.84 6.09 -17.37
C TYR A 210 -11.82 5.14 -16.16
N ILE A 211 -12.59 5.47 -15.12
CA ILE A 211 -12.56 4.73 -13.86
C ILE A 211 -13.23 3.34 -13.99
N ARG A 212 -14.37 3.25 -14.68
CA ARG A 212 -15.17 2.03 -14.82
C ARG A 212 -14.46 0.90 -15.54
N GLN A 213 -13.55 1.21 -16.47
CA GLN A 213 -12.79 0.21 -17.24
C GLN A 213 -11.44 -0.17 -16.61
N GLU A 214 -10.70 0.79 -16.03
CA GLU A 214 -9.31 0.58 -15.58
C GLU A 214 -9.13 0.55 -14.07
N CYS A 215 -9.98 1.23 -13.30
CA CYS A 215 -9.78 1.38 -11.86
C CYS A 215 -10.66 0.42 -11.04
N ASN A 216 -11.91 0.19 -11.43
CA ASN A 216 -12.88 -0.58 -10.64
C ASN A 216 -12.90 -2.10 -10.84
N ARG A 217 -11.99 -2.67 -11.65
CA ARG A 217 -11.90 -4.14 -11.85
C ARG A 217 -11.45 -4.95 -10.61
N CYS A 218 -11.05 -4.26 -9.54
CA CYS A 218 -10.45 -4.87 -8.36
C CYS A 218 -11.45 -5.07 -7.21
N HIS A 219 -12.70 -4.60 -7.35
CA HIS A 219 -13.65 -4.67 -6.26
C HIS A 219 -14.24 -6.08 -6.09
N HIS A 220 -14.71 -6.38 -4.88
CA HIS A 220 -15.17 -7.73 -4.49
C HIS A 220 -16.45 -8.23 -5.21
N GLY A 221 -17.19 -7.35 -5.89
CA GLY A 221 -18.43 -7.67 -6.63
C GLY A 221 -18.24 -8.24 -8.04
N VAL A 222 -16.99 -8.39 -8.50
CA VAL A 222 -16.57 -8.96 -9.80
C VAL A 222 -15.30 -9.79 -9.58
N LYS A 223 -14.99 -10.74 -10.46
CA LYS A 223 -13.70 -11.46 -10.53
C LYS A 223 -12.60 -10.59 -11.16
N GLY A 224 -12.96 -9.73 -12.10
CA GLY A 224 -12.01 -8.84 -12.77
C GLY A 224 -11.35 -9.48 -14.00
N ARG A 225 -10.06 -9.21 -14.23
CA ARG A 225 -9.38 -9.65 -15.46
C ARG A 225 -8.85 -11.07 -15.35
N SER A 226 -9.30 -11.96 -16.24
CA SER A 226 -8.67 -13.26 -16.50
C SER A 226 -7.34 -13.09 -17.25
N SER A 227 -6.31 -12.64 -16.55
CA SER A 227 -4.95 -12.43 -17.07
C SER A 227 -3.92 -13.00 -16.10
N ARG A 228 -2.70 -13.26 -16.57
CA ARG A 228 -1.63 -13.88 -15.76
C ARG A 228 -1.34 -13.06 -14.48
N GLY A 229 -1.61 -13.67 -13.32
CA GLY A 229 -1.57 -13.08 -11.98
C GLY A 229 -2.85 -12.37 -11.51
N ASP A 230 -3.80 -12.10 -12.40
CA ASP A 230 -5.04 -11.37 -12.10
C ASP A 230 -6.23 -12.32 -11.75
N PHE A 231 -6.05 -13.65 -11.80
CA PHE A 231 -7.07 -14.67 -11.49
C PHE A 231 -7.47 -14.69 -10.01
N ARG A 232 -8.78 -14.68 -9.74
CA ARG A 232 -9.39 -14.79 -8.39
C ARG A 232 -10.88 -15.09 -8.46
N GLY A 233 -11.49 -15.43 -7.33
CA GLY A 233 -12.94 -15.43 -7.14
C GLY A 233 -13.52 -14.06 -6.76
N MET A 234 -14.78 -14.04 -6.31
CA MET A 234 -15.53 -12.88 -5.82
C MET A 234 -15.73 -12.89 -4.29
N GLY A 235 -15.90 -11.72 -3.68
CA GLY A 235 -16.28 -11.61 -2.26
C GLY A 235 -15.29 -12.29 -1.32
N CYS A 236 -15.72 -13.35 -0.63
CA CYS A 236 -14.85 -14.13 0.24
C CYS A 236 -13.80 -14.93 -0.54
N SER A 237 -14.15 -15.47 -1.71
CA SER A 237 -13.27 -16.35 -2.49
C SER A 237 -12.19 -15.60 -3.28
N SER A 238 -12.28 -14.25 -3.38
CA SER A 238 -11.18 -13.43 -3.91
C SER A 238 -9.92 -13.47 -3.04
N CYS A 239 -10.06 -13.88 -1.77
CA CYS A 239 -8.94 -14.08 -0.85
C CYS A 239 -8.86 -15.54 -0.36
N HIS A 240 -9.98 -16.13 0.07
CA HIS A 240 -9.96 -17.41 0.77
C HIS A 240 -9.76 -18.65 -0.12
N ILE A 241 -9.92 -18.53 -1.44
CA ILE A 241 -9.61 -19.61 -2.39
C ILE A 241 -8.28 -19.28 -3.09
N PRO A 242 -7.28 -20.18 -3.06
CA PRO A 242 -5.97 -19.92 -3.67
C PRO A 242 -6.02 -20.06 -5.19
N TYR A 243 -5.36 -19.14 -5.88
CA TYR A 243 -5.15 -19.17 -7.33
C TYR A 243 -3.66 -19.10 -7.64
N GLY A 244 -3.20 -19.93 -8.59
CA GLY A 244 -1.87 -19.81 -9.17
C GLY A 244 -1.84 -18.71 -10.24
N ASN A 245 -0.68 -18.11 -10.51
CA ASN A 245 -0.56 -17.01 -11.48
C ASN A 245 -0.96 -17.39 -12.91
N GLU A 246 -0.86 -18.67 -13.28
CA GLU A 246 -1.32 -19.19 -14.58
C GLU A 246 -2.82 -19.58 -14.59
N GLY A 247 -3.49 -19.55 -13.44
CA GLY A 247 -4.92 -19.89 -13.28
C GLY A 247 -5.26 -21.37 -13.49
N LEU A 248 -4.28 -22.27 -13.32
CA LEU A 248 -4.46 -23.71 -13.53
C LEU A 248 -4.84 -24.44 -12.23
N TYR A 249 -5.60 -25.53 -12.36
CA TYR A 249 -5.89 -26.45 -11.26
C TYR A 249 -4.81 -27.52 -11.12
N GLU A 250 -4.26 -27.65 -9.91
CA GLU A 250 -3.23 -28.65 -9.55
C GLU A 250 -3.71 -29.67 -8.50
N GLY A 251 -4.94 -29.50 -7.99
CA GLY A 251 -5.60 -30.40 -7.04
C GLY A 251 -6.00 -31.77 -7.60
N ALA A 252 -6.68 -32.58 -6.78
CA ALA A 252 -6.88 -34.01 -7.00
C ALA A 252 -8.09 -34.37 -7.89
N ASP A 253 -9.07 -33.48 -8.02
CA ASP A 253 -10.28 -33.72 -8.83
C ASP A 253 -9.94 -33.90 -10.33
N THR A 254 -10.24 -35.08 -10.85
CA THR A 254 -9.96 -35.44 -12.26
C THR A 254 -10.98 -34.89 -13.26
N SER A 255 -12.06 -34.26 -12.80
CA SER A 255 -13.06 -33.60 -13.64
C SER A 255 -12.64 -32.18 -14.08
N ILE A 256 -11.71 -31.54 -13.37
CA ILE A 256 -11.26 -30.17 -13.62
C ILE A 256 -10.07 -30.16 -14.58
N SER A 257 -10.07 -29.22 -15.53
CA SER A 257 -9.03 -29.09 -16.54
C SER A 257 -7.70 -28.57 -15.95
N ARG A 258 -6.65 -29.39 -16.02
CA ARG A 258 -5.29 -29.00 -15.58
C ARG A 258 -4.48 -28.19 -16.61
N THR A 259 -5.11 -27.82 -17.72
CA THR A 259 -4.47 -27.09 -18.84
C THR A 259 -5.26 -25.84 -19.27
N GLU A 260 -6.36 -25.53 -18.59
CA GLU A 260 -7.22 -24.38 -18.86
C GLU A 260 -7.08 -23.36 -17.72
N SER A 261 -6.96 -22.09 -18.10
CA SER A 261 -6.77 -21.00 -17.14
C SER A 261 -8.10 -20.41 -16.68
N GLY A 262 -8.20 -20.14 -15.38
CA GLY A 262 -9.41 -19.60 -14.73
C GLY A 262 -9.88 -20.42 -13.53
N HIS A 263 -9.24 -21.56 -13.28
CA HIS A 263 -9.51 -22.43 -12.14
C HIS A 263 -8.70 -22.00 -10.89
N PRO A 264 -9.20 -22.28 -9.67
CA PRO A 264 -8.38 -22.18 -8.47
C PRO A 264 -7.26 -23.21 -8.51
N LEU A 265 -6.23 -23.03 -7.69
CA LEU A 265 -5.07 -23.91 -7.63
C LEU A 265 -5.43 -25.28 -7.01
N THR A 266 -6.33 -25.26 -6.02
CA THR A 266 -6.89 -26.42 -5.33
C THR A 266 -8.24 -26.05 -4.69
N HIS A 267 -9.12 -27.03 -4.46
CA HIS A 267 -10.37 -26.88 -3.74
C HIS A 267 -10.15 -26.89 -2.21
N GLN A 268 -9.32 -25.96 -1.71
CA GLN A 268 -8.99 -25.79 -0.28
C GLN A 268 -9.11 -24.32 0.11
N ILE A 269 -9.45 -24.02 1.37
CA ILE A 269 -9.56 -22.65 1.90
C ILE A 269 -8.28 -22.25 2.64
N GLN A 270 -7.61 -21.21 2.15
CA GLN A 270 -6.58 -20.46 2.89
C GLN A 270 -7.23 -19.40 3.80
N GLY A 271 -6.65 -19.11 4.97
CA GLY A 271 -7.26 -18.16 5.91
C GLY A 271 -6.37 -17.74 7.06
N THR A 272 -6.47 -18.44 8.19
CA THR A 272 -5.71 -18.15 9.41
C THR A 272 -4.44 -19.00 9.52
N ARG A 273 -3.72 -18.87 10.64
CA ARG A 273 -2.55 -19.70 10.97
C ARG A 273 -2.86 -21.19 11.06
N ASP A 274 -4.08 -21.53 11.46
CA ASP A 274 -4.55 -22.91 11.63
C ASP A 274 -5.42 -23.32 10.40
N ALA A 275 -5.14 -22.71 9.25
CA ALA A 275 -5.78 -23.00 7.98
C ALA A 275 -4.74 -23.52 6.98
N ASP A 276 -4.55 -24.83 7.02
CA ASP A 276 -3.59 -25.55 6.21
C ASP A 276 -4.09 -25.66 4.76
N VAL A 277 -3.22 -25.36 3.81
CA VAL A 277 -3.41 -25.65 2.40
C VAL A 277 -2.23 -26.47 1.90
N THR A 278 -2.49 -27.68 1.41
CA THR A 278 -1.50 -28.65 0.97
C THR A 278 -1.56 -28.88 -0.54
N ILE A 279 -0.44 -28.65 -1.22
CA ILE A 279 -0.27 -28.79 -2.68
C ILE A 279 0.98 -29.65 -2.92
N GLY A 280 0.78 -30.88 -3.40
CA GLY A 280 1.87 -31.87 -3.49
C GLY A 280 2.44 -32.21 -2.12
N GLU A 281 3.76 -32.03 -1.94
CA GLU A 281 4.47 -32.23 -0.67
C GLU A 281 4.55 -30.95 0.19
N VAL A 282 3.97 -29.83 -0.24
CA VAL A 282 4.08 -28.53 0.43
C VAL A 282 2.77 -28.14 1.10
N THR A 283 2.79 -27.98 2.43
CA THR A 283 1.72 -27.33 3.20
C THR A 283 2.15 -25.90 3.56
N TYR A 284 1.23 -24.95 3.45
CA TYR A 284 1.39 -23.58 3.95
C TYR A 284 0.14 -23.13 4.72
N HIS A 285 0.26 -22.03 5.47
CA HIS A 285 -0.80 -21.53 6.34
C HIS A 285 -1.04 -20.03 6.11
N GLY A 286 -2.29 -19.57 6.18
CA GLY A 286 -2.66 -18.16 5.99
C GLY A 286 -2.56 -17.64 4.54
N LEU A 287 -3.17 -16.48 4.28
CA LEU A 287 -3.31 -15.91 2.93
C LEU A 287 -1.95 -15.61 2.27
N ALA A 288 -1.68 -16.23 1.11
CA ALA A 288 -0.50 -15.93 0.31
C ALA A 288 -0.47 -14.46 -0.13
N VAL A 289 0.71 -13.81 -0.05
CA VAL A 289 0.85 -12.38 -0.40
C VAL A 289 0.45 -12.10 -1.86
N GLU A 290 0.70 -13.06 -2.77
CA GLU A 290 0.32 -12.93 -4.18
C GLU A 290 -1.19 -12.73 -4.37
N THR A 291 -2.03 -13.38 -3.54
CA THR A 291 -3.50 -13.20 -3.56
C THR A 291 -3.90 -11.76 -3.23
N CYS A 292 -3.13 -11.05 -2.40
CA CYS A 292 -3.32 -9.60 -2.21
C CYS A 292 -2.82 -8.82 -3.44
N THR A 293 -1.67 -9.23 -3.99
CA THR A 293 -1.02 -8.57 -5.13
C THR A 293 -1.84 -8.61 -6.42
N THR A 294 -2.67 -9.65 -6.65
CA THR A 294 -3.72 -9.72 -7.69
C THR A 294 -4.52 -8.42 -7.85
N CYS A 295 -4.81 -7.70 -6.75
CA CYS A 295 -5.42 -6.37 -6.81
C CYS A 295 -4.46 -5.22 -6.42
N HIS A 296 -3.49 -5.46 -5.52
CA HIS A 296 -2.61 -4.43 -4.97
C HIS A 296 -1.37 -4.11 -5.84
N ASN A 297 -1.25 -4.68 -7.03
CA ASN A 297 -0.14 -4.45 -7.97
C ASN A 297 -0.14 -3.08 -8.70
N ARG A 298 -1.23 -2.27 -8.69
CA ARG A 298 -1.34 -1.08 -9.58
C ARG A 298 -1.15 0.29 -8.94
N GLY A 299 -2.02 0.68 -7.99
CA GLY A 299 -2.09 2.08 -7.52
C GLY A 299 -0.86 2.49 -6.71
N LYS A 300 -0.93 2.32 -5.39
CA LYS A 300 0.23 2.48 -4.48
C LYS A 300 1.25 1.33 -4.56
N ARG A 301 0.94 0.26 -5.32
CA ARG A 301 1.81 -0.91 -5.61
C ARG A 301 2.31 -1.67 -4.37
N ILE A 302 1.61 -1.58 -3.24
CA ILE A 302 2.08 -2.07 -1.93
C ILE A 302 2.30 -3.59 -1.86
N GLY A 303 1.56 -4.40 -2.62
CA GLY A 303 1.77 -5.86 -2.66
C GLY A 303 3.12 -6.21 -3.30
N VAL A 304 3.36 -5.71 -4.52
CA VAL A 304 4.62 -5.93 -5.24
C VAL A 304 5.83 -5.34 -4.50
N SER A 305 5.71 -4.17 -3.85
CA SER A 305 6.83 -3.59 -3.10
C SER A 305 7.18 -4.36 -1.83
N PHE A 306 6.19 -4.90 -1.10
CA PHE A 306 6.41 -5.80 0.04
C PHE A 306 7.23 -7.04 -0.36
N GLN A 307 6.91 -7.61 -1.52
CA GLN A 307 7.63 -8.73 -2.14
C GLN A 307 8.99 -8.33 -2.77
N GLY A 308 9.35 -7.04 -2.79
CA GLY A 308 10.57 -6.51 -3.39
C GLY A 308 10.54 -6.45 -4.92
N LEU A 309 9.43 -6.04 -5.53
CA LEU A 309 9.25 -5.95 -6.98
C LEU A 309 8.84 -4.52 -7.43
N MET A 310 9.58 -3.95 -8.38
CA MET A 310 9.31 -2.63 -8.95
C MET A 310 8.89 -2.72 -10.42
N GLU A 311 7.76 -2.08 -10.78
CA GLU A 311 7.25 -2.00 -12.16
C GLU A 311 8.26 -1.35 -13.11
N THR A 312 8.47 -1.96 -14.29
CA THR A 312 9.40 -1.46 -15.33
C THR A 312 8.76 -1.51 -16.72
N PRO A 313 9.07 -0.55 -17.63
CA PRO A 313 8.66 -0.63 -19.03
C PRO A 313 9.50 -1.64 -19.84
N TYR A 314 10.63 -2.10 -19.30
CA TYR A 314 11.55 -3.02 -19.96
C TYR A 314 11.27 -4.46 -19.54
N ALA A 315 11.16 -5.37 -20.50
CA ALA A 315 10.95 -6.80 -20.26
C ALA A 315 12.27 -7.59 -20.08
N SER A 316 13.25 -6.96 -19.44
CA SER A 316 14.62 -7.48 -19.21
C SER A 316 14.90 -7.57 -17.69
N PRO A 317 15.69 -8.54 -17.19
CA PRO A 317 16.54 -9.48 -17.93
C PRO A 317 15.75 -10.53 -18.74
N LEU A 318 16.44 -11.16 -19.68
CA LEU A 318 15.90 -12.26 -20.49
C LEU A 318 15.98 -13.58 -19.71
N ASP A 319 15.13 -14.55 -20.07
CA ASP A 319 15.17 -15.91 -19.55
C ASP A 319 16.35 -16.74 -20.12
N GLU A 320 16.48 -18.00 -19.70
CA GLU A 320 17.49 -18.93 -20.21
C GLU A 320 17.35 -19.27 -21.71
N ASN A 321 16.20 -18.96 -22.31
CA ASN A 321 15.88 -19.11 -23.73
C ASN A 321 16.06 -17.80 -24.52
N ALA A 322 16.63 -16.76 -23.89
CA ALA A 322 16.79 -15.40 -24.41
C ALA A 322 15.46 -14.71 -24.82
N GLN A 323 14.35 -15.09 -24.21
CA GLN A 323 13.05 -14.44 -24.32
C GLN A 323 12.89 -13.34 -23.27
N ASN A 324 11.99 -12.40 -23.55
CA ASN A 324 11.57 -11.37 -22.59
C ASN A 324 10.97 -12.00 -21.33
N GLN A 325 11.09 -11.32 -20.19
CA GLN A 325 10.37 -11.66 -18.95
C GLN A 325 8.86 -11.81 -19.25
N PRO A 326 8.19 -12.90 -18.80
CA PRO A 326 6.76 -13.05 -18.98
C PRO A 326 5.99 -12.01 -18.17
N GLY A 327 4.95 -11.42 -18.77
CA GLY A 327 4.11 -10.44 -18.10
C GLY A 327 3.41 -11.01 -16.85
N LEU A 328 3.31 -10.20 -15.80
CA LEU A 328 2.60 -10.50 -14.56
C LEU A 328 1.75 -9.27 -14.19
N HIS A 329 0.45 -9.44 -13.96
CA HIS A 329 -0.51 -8.33 -13.85
C HIS A 329 -0.42 -7.32 -15.02
N SER A 330 -0.19 -7.84 -16.23
CA SER A 330 0.12 -7.10 -17.47
C SER A 330 1.40 -6.22 -17.46
N LYS A 331 2.36 -6.48 -16.57
CA LYS A 331 3.60 -5.68 -16.36
C LYS A 331 4.86 -6.54 -16.32
N HIS A 332 6.01 -5.86 -16.35
CA HIS A 332 7.34 -6.41 -16.09
C HIS A 332 7.90 -5.83 -14.78
N TYR A 333 8.81 -6.55 -14.11
CA TYR A 333 9.32 -6.19 -12.78
C TYR A 333 10.84 -6.34 -12.63
N ILE A 334 11.46 -5.35 -11.98
CA ILE A 334 12.82 -5.38 -11.45
C ILE A 334 12.76 -5.88 -10.00
N ALA A 335 13.66 -6.81 -9.64
CA ALA A 335 13.82 -7.25 -8.25
C ALA A 335 14.59 -6.20 -7.41
N MET A 336 14.06 -5.91 -6.24
CA MET A 336 14.49 -4.89 -5.27
C MET A 336 14.72 -5.51 -3.90
N GLU A 337 15.12 -4.71 -2.91
CA GLU A 337 15.13 -5.13 -1.51
C GLU A 337 13.69 -5.36 -1.01
N GLN A 338 13.40 -6.56 -0.49
CA GLN A 338 12.09 -6.94 0.06
C GLN A 338 11.90 -6.35 1.46
N ASP A 339 10.66 -6.15 1.90
CA ASP A 339 10.38 -5.69 3.26
C ASP A 339 10.92 -6.67 4.32
N ILE A 340 11.51 -6.16 5.40
CA ILE A 340 12.07 -6.99 6.47
C ILE A 340 11.00 -7.85 7.16
N HIS A 341 9.75 -7.44 7.22
CA HIS A 341 8.65 -8.23 7.80
C HIS A 341 8.31 -9.42 6.89
N TYR A 342 8.26 -9.20 5.57
CA TYR A 342 8.14 -10.25 4.56
C TYR A 342 9.31 -11.26 4.68
N GLN A 343 10.55 -10.77 4.73
CA GLN A 343 11.75 -11.61 4.95
C GLN A 343 11.74 -12.38 6.29
N LYS A 344 10.93 -11.96 7.28
CA LYS A 344 10.76 -12.67 8.54
C LYS A 344 9.63 -13.69 8.52
N GLY A 345 8.80 -13.74 7.48
CA GLY A 345 7.65 -14.65 7.37
C GLY A 345 6.34 -14.04 7.89
N MET A 346 6.18 -12.72 7.76
CA MET A 346 4.90 -12.05 7.97
C MET A 346 4.17 -11.87 6.63
N LYS A 347 2.86 -12.10 6.64
CA LYS A 347 1.91 -11.88 5.55
C LYS A 347 1.16 -10.57 5.75
N CYS A 348 0.41 -10.10 4.74
CA CYS A 348 -0.35 -8.84 4.84
C CYS A 348 -1.32 -8.83 6.03
N GLN A 349 -1.95 -9.97 6.33
CA GLN A 349 -2.87 -10.13 7.48
C GLN A 349 -2.18 -10.10 8.86
N ASP A 350 -0.84 -10.18 8.93
CA ASP A 350 -0.13 -10.04 10.21
C ASP A 350 0.02 -8.57 10.64
N CYS A 351 -0.21 -7.64 9.71
CA CYS A 351 -0.22 -6.19 9.94
C CYS A 351 -1.59 -5.53 9.65
N HIS A 352 -2.58 -6.30 9.17
CA HIS A 352 -3.94 -5.83 8.90
C HIS A 352 -4.94 -6.73 9.64
N THR A 353 -5.65 -6.13 10.60
CA THR A 353 -6.70 -6.80 11.38
C THR A 353 -7.89 -7.20 10.51
N SER A 354 -8.77 -8.07 11.03
CA SER A 354 -10.05 -8.39 10.40
C SER A 354 -10.88 -7.14 10.05
N ILE A 355 -10.82 -6.09 10.89
CA ILE A 355 -11.54 -4.83 10.65
C ILE A 355 -10.93 -4.01 9.51
N ASP A 356 -9.60 -4.01 9.36
CA ASP A 356 -8.93 -3.23 8.31
C ASP A 356 -9.19 -3.81 6.90
N VAL A 357 -9.61 -5.08 6.82
CA VAL A 357 -9.86 -5.83 5.57
C VAL A 357 -11.35 -6.05 5.30
N HIS A 358 -12.09 -6.64 6.25
CA HIS A 358 -13.53 -6.91 6.10
C HIS A 358 -14.38 -5.65 6.36
N GLY A 359 -13.85 -4.66 7.08
CA GLY A 359 -14.59 -3.51 7.61
C GLY A 359 -15.12 -3.75 9.03
N ASP A 360 -15.55 -2.67 9.68
CA ASP A 360 -16.24 -2.71 10.99
C ASP A 360 -17.76 -2.48 10.88
N GLY A 361 -18.29 -2.45 9.66
CA GLY A 361 -19.70 -2.18 9.36
C GLY A 361 -20.02 -0.69 9.13
N PHE A 362 -19.02 0.18 9.15
CA PHE A 362 -19.14 1.61 8.83
C PHE A 362 -18.17 2.02 7.73
N LEU A 363 -18.53 3.09 7.02
CA LEU A 363 -17.78 3.59 5.87
C LEU A 363 -16.46 4.25 6.30
N ALA A 364 -15.37 3.77 5.72
CA ALA A 364 -14.01 4.28 5.90
C ALA A 364 -13.33 4.35 4.52
N PRO A 365 -13.56 5.39 3.70
CA PRO A 365 -13.29 5.35 2.27
C PRO A 365 -11.82 5.52 1.86
N THR A 366 -10.90 5.69 2.81
CA THR A 366 -9.44 5.72 2.55
C THR A 366 -8.70 4.67 3.38
N ASN A 367 -7.56 4.19 2.90
CA ASN A 367 -6.71 3.23 3.64
C ASN A 367 -6.40 3.68 5.08
N LEU A 368 -6.20 4.98 5.28
CA LEU A 368 -5.86 5.59 6.56
C LEU A 368 -7.06 5.63 7.54
N ALA A 369 -8.28 5.69 6.99
CA ALA A 369 -9.52 5.64 7.76
C ALA A 369 -9.81 4.22 8.29
N ALA A 370 -9.41 3.19 7.53
CA ALA A 370 -9.56 1.80 7.94
C ALA A 370 -8.42 1.36 8.88
N VAL A 371 -7.17 1.44 8.42
CA VAL A 371 -5.98 0.95 9.15
C VAL A 371 -5.85 1.66 10.48
N GLN A 372 -5.75 0.87 11.56
CA GLN A 372 -5.72 1.33 12.95
C GLN A 372 -4.38 1.07 13.67
N ILE A 373 -3.41 0.52 12.94
CA ILE A 373 -2.18 -0.10 13.44
C ILE A 373 -0.99 0.84 13.25
N GLU A 374 -0.28 1.11 14.34
CA GLU A 374 0.91 1.94 14.32
C GLU A 374 2.22 1.20 14.57
N CYS A 375 3.32 1.74 14.04
CA CYS A 375 4.65 1.15 14.23
C CYS A 375 5.02 1.07 15.73
N SER A 376 4.55 2.03 16.53
CA SER A 376 4.76 2.05 17.98
C SER A 376 4.01 0.95 18.75
N ASP A 377 3.01 0.31 18.14
CA ASP A 377 2.13 -0.66 18.80
C ASP A 377 2.79 -2.03 18.98
N CYS A 378 3.80 -2.33 18.15
CA CYS A 378 4.70 -3.48 18.35
C CYS A 378 6.08 -3.05 18.86
N HIS A 379 6.62 -1.90 18.44
CA HIS A 379 8.00 -1.52 18.73
C HIS A 379 8.18 -0.56 19.92
N GLY A 380 7.13 0.15 20.35
CA GLY A 380 7.20 1.19 21.37
C GLY A 380 8.03 2.39 20.92
N THR A 381 8.66 3.07 21.87
CA THR A 381 9.62 4.17 21.67
C THR A 381 10.94 3.84 22.39
N PRO A 382 12.00 4.66 22.29
CA PRO A 382 13.21 4.50 23.10
C PRO A 382 12.98 4.53 24.62
N ASP A 383 11.87 5.11 25.07
CA ASP A 383 11.63 5.44 26.48
C ASP A 383 10.37 4.74 27.05
N GLN A 384 9.46 4.27 26.19
CA GLN A 384 8.23 3.55 26.55
C GLN A 384 8.06 2.24 25.76
N PHE A 385 7.60 1.18 26.44
CA PHE A 385 7.11 -0.05 25.81
C PHE A 385 5.76 0.18 25.09
N PRO A 386 5.33 -0.70 24.15
CA PRO A 386 4.10 -0.48 23.37
C PRO A 386 2.83 -0.33 24.23
N TRP A 387 2.74 -1.10 25.32
CA TRP A 387 1.66 -1.06 26.30
C TRP A 387 1.76 0.10 27.30
N GLU A 388 2.91 0.80 27.37
CA GLU A 388 3.11 2.01 28.18
C GLU A 388 2.68 3.29 27.44
N LEU A 389 2.38 3.20 26.15
CA LEU A 389 1.87 4.31 25.34
C LEU A 389 0.35 4.50 25.55
N PRO A 390 -0.19 5.71 25.41
CA PRO A 390 -1.63 5.96 25.45
C PRO A 390 -2.30 5.59 24.11
N LEU A 391 -3.63 5.56 24.11
CA LEU A 391 -4.42 5.46 22.87
C LEU A 391 -4.25 6.72 22.00
N GLY A 392 -4.30 6.55 20.68
CA GLY A 392 -4.08 7.61 19.68
C GLY A 392 -2.63 8.02 19.46
N PHE A 393 -1.65 7.39 20.13
CA PHE A 393 -0.23 7.71 19.92
C PHE A 393 0.20 7.30 18.51
N MET A 394 0.80 8.26 17.78
CA MET A 394 1.08 8.23 16.33
C MET A 394 -0.12 8.36 15.38
N ASP A 395 -1.35 8.37 15.89
CA ASP A 395 -2.60 8.42 15.11
C ASP A 395 -3.38 9.75 15.34
N GLU A 396 -2.67 10.88 15.53
CA GLU A 396 -3.23 12.04 16.25
C GLU A 396 -4.18 12.99 15.48
N PHE A 397 -4.23 13.00 14.15
CA PHE A 397 -5.06 13.92 13.33
C PHE A 397 -5.09 15.40 13.83
N ALA A 398 -3.91 15.98 14.02
CA ALA A 398 -3.66 17.32 14.60
C ALA A 398 -4.18 17.57 16.03
N ALA A 399 -4.40 16.54 16.83
CA ALA A 399 -4.27 16.65 18.28
C ALA A 399 -2.80 16.95 18.67
N GLU A 400 -2.57 17.29 19.94
CA GLU A 400 -1.23 17.19 20.52
C GLU A 400 -0.83 15.70 20.64
N VAL A 401 0.48 15.40 20.61
CA VAL A 401 1.00 14.02 20.75
C VAL A 401 0.33 13.33 21.93
N ALA A 402 -0.23 12.15 21.69
CA ALA A 402 -1.17 11.54 22.63
C ALA A 402 -0.54 11.35 24.02
N SER A 403 -1.29 11.71 25.06
CA SER A 403 -0.86 11.66 26.46
C SER A 403 -2.03 11.28 27.37
N GLY A 404 -1.72 10.60 28.48
CA GLY A 404 -2.73 10.08 29.41
C GLY A 404 -2.28 8.76 30.05
N ASP A 405 -3.26 7.96 30.47
CA ASP A 405 -3.02 6.62 31.01
C ASP A 405 -2.53 5.66 29.92
N PRO A 406 -1.64 4.69 30.24
CA PRO A 406 -1.23 3.64 29.32
C PRO A 406 -2.40 2.80 28.80
N ARG A 407 -2.39 2.43 27.51
CA ARG A 407 -3.41 1.55 26.92
C ARG A 407 -3.37 0.13 27.48
N GLY A 408 -2.18 -0.36 27.86
CA GLY A 408 -2.01 -1.69 28.45
C GLY A 408 -2.14 -2.84 27.43
N THR A 409 -2.71 -3.96 27.89
CA THR A 409 -2.96 -5.19 27.13
C THR A 409 -4.37 -5.71 27.44
N THR A 410 -4.92 -6.57 26.56
CA THR A 410 -6.21 -7.26 26.78
C THR A 410 -6.04 -8.77 26.90
N PRO A 411 -6.80 -9.45 27.78
CA PRO A 411 -6.78 -10.91 27.89
C PRO A 411 -7.53 -11.63 26.75
N ASP A 412 -8.31 -10.90 25.93
CA ASP A 412 -9.30 -11.44 25.01
C ASP A 412 -9.18 -10.85 23.58
N GLN A 413 -9.34 -11.72 22.58
CA GLN A 413 -9.55 -11.41 21.15
C GLN A 413 -10.97 -10.87 20.88
N LEU A 414 -11.24 -10.27 19.71
CA LEU A 414 -12.56 -9.74 19.38
C LEU A 414 -13.62 -10.85 19.17
N PRO A 415 -14.89 -10.69 19.63
CA PRO A 415 -15.90 -11.74 19.53
C PRO A 415 -16.18 -12.30 18.13
N HIS A 416 -15.99 -11.49 17.08
CA HIS A 416 -16.20 -11.92 15.69
C HIS A 416 -14.95 -12.58 15.06
N THR A 417 -13.79 -12.56 15.72
CA THR A 417 -12.54 -13.21 15.26
C THR A 417 -12.30 -14.56 15.91
N TRP A 418 -13.09 -14.97 16.92
CA TRP A 418 -12.94 -16.23 17.65
C TRP A 418 -13.08 -17.51 16.80
N ALA A 419 -13.62 -17.42 15.58
CA ALA A 419 -13.62 -18.52 14.60
C ALA A 419 -12.28 -18.65 13.83
N GLY A 420 -11.31 -17.78 14.13
CA GLY A 420 -9.95 -17.81 13.60
C GLY A 420 -8.96 -18.53 14.51
N ALA A 421 -7.67 -18.17 14.39
CA ALA A 421 -6.60 -18.81 15.16
C ALA A 421 -6.60 -18.35 16.63
N ASN A 422 -6.46 -19.32 17.55
CA ASN A 422 -6.44 -19.08 18.99
C ASN A 422 -4.99 -19.07 19.50
N HIS A 423 -4.50 -17.91 19.91
CA HIS A 423 -3.12 -17.69 20.28
C HIS A 423 -2.90 -17.70 21.80
N ASP A 424 -1.74 -18.21 22.26
CA ASP A 424 -1.34 -18.10 23.67
C ASP A 424 -1.11 -16.63 24.02
N ARG A 425 -2.08 -16.04 24.72
CA ARG A 425 -2.13 -14.63 25.07
C ARG A 425 -0.97 -14.11 25.92
N LYS A 426 -0.17 -14.99 26.57
CA LYS A 426 0.88 -14.60 27.52
C LYS A 426 0.37 -13.60 28.59
N ASP A 427 0.99 -12.42 28.71
CA ASP A 427 0.58 -11.32 29.60
C ASP A 427 -0.55 -10.44 29.03
N GLY A 428 -1.09 -10.81 27.87
CA GLY A 428 -2.18 -10.17 27.14
C GLY A 428 -1.79 -9.77 25.72
N PHE A 429 -2.78 -9.72 24.84
CA PHE A 429 -2.68 -9.17 23.50
C PHE A 429 -2.38 -7.66 23.57
N LEU A 430 -1.53 -7.17 22.66
CA LEU A 430 -1.26 -5.73 22.53
C LEU A 430 -2.49 -5.00 21.98
N LEU A 431 -2.66 -3.73 22.35
CA LEU A 431 -3.71 -2.88 21.80
C LEU A 431 -3.16 -1.95 20.71
N THR A 432 -3.91 -1.84 19.61
CA THR A 432 -3.66 -0.88 18.52
C THR A 432 -3.74 0.56 19.00
N ALA A 433 -3.27 1.53 18.20
CA ALA A 433 -3.43 2.97 18.48
C ALA A 433 -4.91 3.33 18.75
N ARG A 434 -5.84 2.72 18.00
CA ARG A 434 -7.28 2.93 18.14
C ARG A 434 -7.96 1.98 19.15
N GLY A 435 -7.22 1.07 19.80
CA GLY A 435 -7.69 0.33 20.98
C GLY A 435 -8.48 -0.96 20.75
N ASN A 436 -8.28 -1.65 19.62
CA ASN A 436 -8.62 -3.08 19.51
C ASN A 436 -7.40 -3.94 19.88
N PRO A 437 -7.55 -5.24 20.23
CA PRO A 437 -6.44 -6.17 20.22
C PRO A 437 -5.79 -6.26 18.83
N TYR A 438 -4.49 -6.52 18.81
CA TYR A 438 -3.92 -7.38 17.78
C TYR A 438 -4.39 -8.80 18.04
N GLU A 439 -5.06 -9.41 17.07
CA GLU A 439 -5.53 -10.79 17.18
C GLU A 439 -4.38 -11.80 17.34
N ASN A 440 -3.16 -11.44 16.91
CA ASN A 440 -1.99 -12.30 16.80
C ASN A 440 -0.70 -11.78 17.51
N VAL A 441 -0.74 -10.65 18.24
CA VAL A 441 0.45 -10.06 18.88
C VAL A 441 0.27 -9.92 20.39
N VAL A 442 1.22 -10.46 21.16
CA VAL A 442 1.14 -10.59 22.62
C VAL A 442 2.38 -10.05 23.34
N ARG A 443 2.20 -9.66 24.60
CA ARG A 443 3.27 -9.30 25.53
C ARG A 443 3.81 -10.53 26.26
N ASP A 444 5.14 -10.68 26.30
CA ASP A 444 5.84 -11.71 27.08
C ASP A 444 6.95 -11.02 27.91
N GLY A 445 6.60 -10.59 29.12
CA GLY A 445 7.44 -9.78 30.01
C GLY A 445 7.74 -8.39 29.44
N ASP A 446 8.98 -8.22 28.96
CA ASP A 446 9.49 -6.99 28.31
C ASP A 446 9.79 -7.22 26.82
N GLU A 447 9.27 -8.30 26.24
CA GLU A 447 9.35 -8.63 24.82
C GLU A 447 7.96 -8.82 24.22
N VAL A 448 7.89 -8.84 22.90
CA VAL A 448 6.66 -9.00 22.13
C VAL A 448 6.79 -10.25 21.25
N ILE A 449 5.72 -11.02 21.12
CA ILE A 449 5.64 -12.16 20.20
C ILE A 449 4.55 -11.86 19.18
N VAL A 450 4.91 -11.92 17.90
CA VAL A 450 3.97 -11.95 16.78
C VAL A 450 3.82 -13.40 16.33
N TYR A 451 2.60 -13.94 16.42
CA TYR A 451 2.25 -15.24 15.88
C TYR A 451 1.84 -15.08 14.41
N THR A 452 2.75 -15.30 13.48
CA THR A 452 2.45 -15.06 12.06
C THR A 452 1.45 -16.09 11.52
N ALA A 453 0.69 -15.67 10.52
CA ALA A 453 -0.22 -16.51 9.75
C ALA A 453 0.51 -17.66 9.03
N GLU A 454 1.80 -17.50 8.73
CA GLU A 454 2.70 -18.52 8.15
C GLU A 454 3.17 -19.57 9.19
N GLY A 455 2.54 -19.68 10.36
CA GLY A 455 2.87 -20.69 11.37
C GLY A 455 4.13 -20.40 12.21
N LYS A 456 4.66 -19.17 12.18
CA LYS A 456 5.94 -18.82 12.83
C LYS A 456 5.77 -17.90 14.04
N ASP A 457 6.69 -18.01 15.01
CA ASP A 457 6.72 -17.13 16.19
C ASP A 457 7.88 -16.13 16.06
N ILE A 458 7.55 -14.85 15.85
CA ILE A 458 8.55 -13.78 15.80
C ILE A 458 8.59 -13.10 17.18
N ARG A 459 9.54 -13.51 18.01
CA ARG A 459 9.89 -12.80 19.25
C ARG A 459 10.77 -11.59 18.92
N LEU A 460 10.30 -10.39 19.27
CA LEU A 460 10.98 -9.12 19.02
C LEU A 460 11.22 -8.35 20.32
N LYS A 461 12.27 -7.53 20.34
CA LYS A 461 12.59 -6.63 21.45
C LYS A 461 12.10 -5.21 21.11
N PRO A 462 11.22 -4.60 21.93
CA PRO A 462 10.86 -3.19 21.80
C PRO A 462 12.08 -2.26 21.87
N LEU A 463 11.94 -1.05 21.31
CA LEU A 463 13.02 -0.06 21.18
C LEU A 463 13.66 0.27 22.53
N LYS A 464 12.85 0.52 23.57
CA LYS A 464 13.30 0.71 24.96
C LYS A 464 14.28 -0.34 25.44
N LYS A 465 13.93 -1.63 25.30
CA LYS A 465 14.82 -2.75 25.67
C LYS A 465 16.10 -2.77 24.85
N LEU A 466 16.03 -2.44 23.56
CA LEU A 466 17.23 -2.33 22.70
C LEU A 466 18.13 -1.15 23.08
N VAL A 467 17.59 -0.07 23.65
CA VAL A 467 18.36 1.06 24.20
C VAL A 467 19.03 0.67 25.52
N GLU A 468 18.29 0.04 26.43
CA GLU A 468 18.81 -0.50 27.70
C GLU A 468 19.94 -1.52 27.47
N GLU A 469 19.76 -2.43 26.49
CA GLU A 469 20.78 -3.39 26.03
C GLU A 469 21.88 -2.76 25.13
N LYS A 470 21.85 -1.45 24.90
CA LYS A 470 22.82 -0.70 24.06
C LYS A 470 23.02 -1.27 22.65
N SER A 471 21.95 -1.83 22.10
CA SER A 471 21.90 -2.53 20.81
C SER A 471 21.36 -1.67 19.66
N ILE A 472 20.99 -0.40 19.93
CA ILE A 472 20.69 0.61 18.92
C ILE A 472 21.98 1.28 18.41
N SER A 473 22.05 1.58 17.11
CA SER A 473 23.20 2.29 16.52
C SER A 473 23.30 3.74 17.02
N GLN A 474 24.51 4.30 17.08
CA GLN A 474 24.72 5.70 17.49
C GLN A 474 23.88 6.69 16.66
N ARG A 475 23.70 6.43 15.36
CA ARG A 475 22.84 7.24 14.49
C ARG A 475 21.37 7.14 14.90
N GLY A 476 20.89 5.95 15.23
CA GLY A 476 19.53 5.73 15.75
C GLY A 476 19.29 6.46 17.07
N LEU A 477 20.23 6.41 18.01
CA LEU A 477 20.14 7.15 19.29
C LEU A 477 20.08 8.67 19.06
N VAL A 478 20.95 9.21 18.19
CA VAL A 478 20.95 10.63 17.83
C VAL A 478 19.65 11.03 17.13
N SER A 479 19.13 10.21 16.20
CA SER A 479 17.88 10.50 15.50
C SER A 479 16.65 10.42 16.40
N MET A 480 16.56 9.44 17.32
CA MET A 480 15.34 9.21 18.10
C MET A 480 15.32 9.99 19.43
N GLN A 481 16.42 9.97 20.20
CA GLN A 481 16.50 10.65 21.51
C GLN A 481 17.26 11.99 21.42
N GLY A 482 18.31 12.08 20.60
CA GLY A 482 19.08 13.31 20.40
C GLY A 482 18.31 14.43 19.68
N VAL A 483 17.25 14.08 18.93
CA VAL A 483 16.35 15.00 18.22
C VAL A 483 14.91 14.51 18.36
N ALA A 484 14.34 14.62 19.57
CA ALA A 484 12.99 14.14 19.93
C ALA A 484 11.89 14.50 18.91
N LYS A 485 11.99 15.66 18.26
CA LYS A 485 11.08 16.10 17.18
C LYS A 485 10.87 15.08 16.06
N HIS A 486 11.78 14.14 15.83
CA HIS A 486 11.53 13.08 14.85
C HIS A 486 10.41 12.11 15.31
N LEU A 487 10.36 11.74 16.59
CA LEU A 487 9.26 10.92 17.13
C LEU A 487 7.98 11.74 17.32
N ASP A 488 8.10 13.00 17.73
CA ASP A 488 6.96 13.91 17.94
C ASP A 488 6.19 14.21 16.63
N ARG A 489 6.86 14.17 15.47
CA ARG A 489 6.35 14.75 14.21
C ARG A 489 6.55 13.90 12.96
N MET A 490 7.32 12.82 12.97
CA MET A 490 7.54 11.99 11.79
C MET A 490 6.96 10.59 11.96
N GLU A 491 6.73 9.94 10.83
CA GLU A 491 6.44 8.52 10.74
C GLU A 491 7.71 7.67 10.88
N CYS A 492 7.60 6.56 11.60
CA CYS A 492 8.69 5.57 11.69
C CYS A 492 9.10 5.07 10.28
N TYR A 493 8.11 4.88 9.40
CA TYR A 493 8.34 4.42 8.02
C TYR A 493 8.96 5.49 7.10
N THR A 494 8.91 6.79 7.45
CA THR A 494 9.73 7.83 6.78
C THR A 494 11.22 7.58 6.96
N CYS A 495 11.62 7.06 8.12
CA CYS A 495 13.00 6.71 8.39
C CYS A 495 13.35 5.30 7.85
N HIS A 496 12.42 4.34 7.91
CA HIS A 496 12.70 2.92 7.67
C HIS A 496 12.40 2.38 6.26
N ALA A 497 11.61 3.07 5.42
CA ALA A 497 11.47 2.73 3.99
C ALA A 497 12.81 2.93 3.25
N SER A 498 13.36 1.90 2.61
CA SER A 498 14.58 2.05 1.78
C SER A 498 14.30 2.56 0.36
N TRP A 499 13.14 2.24 -0.22
CA TRP A 499 12.75 2.66 -1.57
C TRP A 499 11.23 2.85 -1.69
N ALA A 500 10.72 3.46 -2.77
CA ALA A 500 9.27 3.53 -3.01
C ALA A 500 8.93 3.63 -4.51
N PRO A 501 7.90 2.92 -5.01
CA PRO A 501 7.52 2.97 -6.42
C PRO A 501 6.93 4.35 -6.79
N GLN A 502 7.52 5.03 -7.76
CA GLN A 502 7.12 6.37 -8.19
C GLN A 502 6.88 6.42 -9.70
N CYS A 503 5.62 6.61 -10.12
CA CYS A 503 5.21 6.72 -11.52
C CYS A 503 4.76 8.14 -11.88
N PHE A 504 5.71 9.00 -12.26
CA PHE A 504 5.45 10.41 -12.51
C PHE A 504 4.77 10.64 -13.85
N GLY A 505 3.75 11.51 -13.85
CA GLY A 505 2.98 11.95 -15.02
C GLY A 505 2.31 10.81 -15.79
N CYS A 506 1.04 10.52 -15.48
CA CYS A 506 0.24 9.63 -16.30
C CYS A 506 -0.25 10.36 -17.56
N HIS A 507 -0.08 9.78 -18.74
CA HIS A 507 -0.71 10.29 -19.96
C HIS A 507 -1.94 9.43 -20.24
N VAL A 508 -3.11 9.88 -19.81
CA VAL A 508 -4.39 9.21 -20.01
C VAL A 508 -4.95 9.66 -21.36
N LYS A 509 -5.03 8.75 -22.34
CA LYS A 509 -5.80 8.98 -23.55
C LYS A 509 -7.11 8.22 -23.48
N VAL A 510 -8.24 8.90 -23.63
CA VAL A 510 -9.57 8.29 -23.81
C VAL A 510 -10.06 8.58 -25.22
N ASP A 511 -10.23 7.53 -26.01
CA ASP A 511 -10.50 7.61 -27.45
C ASP A 511 -11.94 7.16 -27.75
N PHE A 512 -12.85 8.14 -27.82
CA PHE A 512 -14.27 7.94 -28.13
C PHE A 512 -14.55 7.92 -29.63
N SER A 513 -13.55 7.85 -30.51
CA SER A 513 -13.76 8.00 -31.96
C SER A 513 -14.69 6.92 -32.54
N GLN A 514 -15.71 7.38 -33.28
CA GLN A 514 -16.75 6.56 -33.93
C GLN A 514 -16.63 6.60 -35.46
N LYS A 515 -15.56 7.20 -35.98
CA LYS A 515 -15.36 7.60 -37.38
C LYS A 515 -15.37 6.46 -38.40
N GLU A 516 -15.27 5.21 -37.94
CA GLU A 516 -15.26 3.98 -38.75
C GLU A 516 -16.54 3.13 -38.56
N ARG A 517 -17.49 3.55 -37.70
CA ARG A 517 -18.86 3.01 -37.70
C ARG A 517 -19.64 3.53 -38.93
N CYS A 518 -20.56 2.80 -39.55
CA CYS A 518 -21.23 1.55 -39.14
C CYS A 518 -21.49 0.65 -40.38
N PRO A 519 -21.87 -0.64 -40.24
CA PRO A 519 -23.21 -0.97 -39.70
C PRO A 519 -23.28 -1.55 -38.28
N GLU A 520 -22.33 -2.37 -37.85
CA GLU A 520 -22.52 -3.33 -36.74
C GLU A 520 -21.40 -3.27 -35.67
N ILE A 521 -21.02 -2.05 -35.25
CA ILE A 521 -20.09 -1.77 -34.13
C ILE A 521 -18.62 -2.25 -34.34
N ASP A 522 -17.69 -1.29 -34.46
CA ASP A 522 -16.28 -1.56 -34.14
C ASP A 522 -16.08 -1.58 -32.61
N SER A 523 -15.57 -2.69 -32.09
CA SER A 523 -15.24 -2.86 -30.67
C SER A 523 -13.85 -2.35 -30.29
N SER A 524 -13.00 -1.95 -31.25
CA SER A 524 -11.64 -1.46 -30.98
C SER A 524 -11.61 -0.19 -30.13
N ARG A 525 -12.66 0.64 -30.22
CA ARG A 525 -12.83 1.91 -29.49
C ARG A 525 -13.69 1.82 -28.23
N MET A 526 -13.86 0.61 -27.70
CA MET A 526 -14.69 0.32 -26.52
C MET A 526 -13.89 -0.33 -25.38
N GLY A 527 -14.43 -0.28 -24.17
CA GLY A 527 -13.91 -1.03 -23.02
C GLY A 527 -15.01 -1.51 -22.08
N PHE A 528 -14.68 -2.53 -21.29
CA PHE A 528 -15.62 -3.24 -20.44
C PHE A 528 -15.92 -2.46 -19.15
N ASP A 529 -17.20 -2.32 -18.79
CA ASP A 529 -17.65 -1.65 -17.58
C ASP A 529 -17.75 -2.63 -16.40
N TRP A 530 -16.77 -2.59 -15.50
CA TRP A 530 -16.72 -3.47 -14.32
C TRP A 530 -17.80 -3.14 -13.27
N ILE A 531 -18.37 -1.93 -13.28
CA ILE A 531 -19.47 -1.56 -12.38
C ILE A 531 -20.79 -2.08 -12.92
N ALA A 532 -21.01 -1.99 -14.23
CA ALA A 532 -22.16 -2.63 -14.87
C ALA A 532 -22.13 -4.16 -14.68
N ALA A 533 -20.96 -4.79 -14.69
CA ALA A 533 -20.83 -6.24 -14.51
C ALA A 533 -21.22 -6.72 -13.11
N GLY A 534 -20.71 -6.08 -12.05
CA GLY A 534 -21.14 -6.41 -10.69
C GLY A 534 -22.61 -6.05 -10.43
N ARG A 535 -23.13 -4.96 -11.01
CA ARG A 535 -24.57 -4.67 -11.02
C ARG A 535 -25.40 -5.71 -11.79
N LYS A 536 -24.83 -6.40 -12.78
CA LYS A 536 -25.49 -7.53 -13.45
C LYS A 536 -25.52 -8.75 -12.52
N HIS A 537 -24.42 -9.09 -11.85
CA HIS A 537 -24.44 -10.10 -10.78
C HIS A 537 -25.38 -9.73 -9.60
N ALA A 538 -25.79 -8.46 -9.44
CA ALA A 538 -26.81 -8.09 -8.46
C ALA A 538 -28.24 -8.56 -8.82
N THR A 539 -28.51 -9.01 -10.06
CA THR A 539 -29.85 -9.49 -10.45
C THR A 539 -30.05 -10.98 -10.16
N PRO A 540 -31.29 -11.44 -9.87
CA PRO A 540 -31.56 -12.84 -9.55
C PRO A 540 -31.09 -13.85 -10.60
N GLU A 541 -31.04 -13.44 -11.87
CA GLU A 541 -30.74 -14.24 -13.05
C GLU A 541 -29.23 -14.41 -13.29
N HIS A 542 -28.38 -13.58 -12.66
CA HIS A 542 -26.95 -13.47 -12.96
C HIS A 542 -26.03 -13.50 -11.73
N ARG A 543 -26.60 -13.49 -10.51
CA ARG A 543 -25.87 -13.64 -9.23
C ARG A 543 -25.03 -14.91 -9.09
N THR A 544 -25.33 -15.92 -9.92
CA THR A 544 -24.75 -17.27 -9.91
C THR A 544 -23.78 -17.53 -11.06
N ASP A 545 -23.69 -16.60 -12.03
CA ASP A 545 -22.82 -16.71 -13.20
C ASP A 545 -21.35 -16.94 -12.80
N SER A 546 -20.69 -17.88 -13.48
CA SER A 546 -19.31 -18.29 -13.17
C SER A 546 -18.25 -17.23 -13.50
N GLY A 547 -18.59 -16.18 -14.25
CA GLY A 547 -17.75 -15.04 -14.56
C GLY A 547 -18.37 -14.13 -15.62
N GLU A 548 -17.68 -13.03 -15.92
CA GLU A 548 -18.19 -11.90 -16.71
C GLU A 548 -17.92 -12.01 -18.23
N GLY A 549 -17.33 -13.13 -18.69
CA GLY A 549 -16.82 -13.27 -20.06
C GLY A 549 -17.87 -13.09 -21.17
N GLU A 550 -19.10 -13.54 -20.92
CA GLU A 550 -20.24 -13.47 -21.85
C GLU A 550 -21.08 -12.18 -21.69
N TYR A 551 -20.55 -11.15 -21.00
CA TYR A 551 -21.29 -9.93 -20.70
C TYR A 551 -21.05 -8.85 -21.77
N ASP A 552 -22.06 -8.55 -22.59
CA ASP A 552 -22.03 -7.37 -23.48
C ASP A 552 -22.24 -6.07 -22.68
N LEU A 553 -21.16 -5.61 -22.05
CA LEU A 553 -21.09 -4.41 -21.20
C LEU A 553 -19.98 -3.46 -21.68
N MET A 554 -19.89 -3.29 -23.00
CA MET A 554 -18.85 -2.52 -23.66
C MET A 554 -19.28 -1.06 -23.86
N ILE A 555 -18.70 -0.15 -23.08
CA ILE A 555 -18.94 1.30 -23.15
C ILE A 555 -17.96 2.00 -24.12
N PRO A 556 -18.34 3.13 -24.74
CA PRO A 556 -17.47 3.90 -25.62
C PRO A 556 -16.28 4.51 -24.87
N GLY A 557 -15.19 4.77 -25.61
CA GLY A 557 -14.02 5.47 -25.10
C GLY A 557 -12.91 4.50 -24.72
N LYS A 558 -12.00 4.19 -25.65
CA LYS A 558 -10.87 3.31 -25.37
C LYS A 558 -9.78 4.03 -24.59
N ILE A 559 -9.44 3.50 -23.43
CA ILE A 559 -8.37 4.04 -22.60
C ILE A 559 -7.01 3.48 -23.05
N SER A 560 -5.99 4.32 -23.01
CA SER A 560 -4.59 3.90 -22.92
C SER A 560 -3.82 4.83 -21.98
N GLU A 561 -3.15 4.29 -20.97
CA GLU A 561 -2.21 5.04 -20.11
C GLU A 561 -0.77 4.91 -20.63
N LEU A 562 0.00 6.00 -20.55
CA LEU A 562 1.47 5.98 -20.56
C LEU A 562 2.02 6.70 -19.31
N ARG A 563 3.33 6.72 -19.10
CA ARG A 563 4.00 7.43 -17.99
C ARG A 563 5.10 8.36 -18.52
N SER A 564 5.34 9.50 -17.89
CA SER A 564 6.47 10.38 -18.21
C SER A 564 7.80 9.72 -17.84
N TYR A 565 7.89 9.16 -16.63
CA TYR A 565 9.02 8.32 -16.19
C TYR A 565 8.68 7.51 -14.92
N LEU A 566 9.41 6.40 -14.70
CA LEU A 566 9.32 5.60 -13.48
C LEU A 566 10.62 5.74 -12.65
N ARG A 567 10.49 5.70 -11.32
CA ARG A 567 11.62 5.63 -10.37
C ARG A 567 11.25 4.79 -9.14
N TRP A 568 12.28 4.33 -8.42
CA TRP A 568 12.14 3.62 -7.14
C TRP A 568 12.95 4.28 -6.00
N GLU A 569 13.86 5.19 -6.33
CA GLU A 569 14.79 5.89 -5.41
C GLU A 569 14.09 6.55 -4.20
N GLU A 570 14.85 7.06 -3.23
CA GLU A 570 14.31 7.71 -2.03
C GLU A 570 13.15 8.67 -2.35
N PRO A 571 11.90 8.39 -1.87
CA PRO A 571 10.74 9.25 -2.11
C PRO A 571 10.89 10.61 -1.42
N MET A 572 10.20 11.60 -1.98
CA MET A 572 10.00 12.89 -1.31
C MET A 572 9.17 12.73 -0.04
N MET A 573 9.16 13.76 0.82
CA MET A 573 8.34 13.78 2.02
C MET A 573 7.32 14.92 1.98
N GLY A 574 6.30 14.80 2.81
CA GLY A 574 5.30 15.82 3.09
C GLY A 574 4.54 15.46 4.36
N ILE A 575 3.32 15.95 4.51
CA ILE A 575 2.46 15.69 5.67
C ILE A 575 1.32 14.73 5.30
N ASN A 576 1.02 13.75 6.16
CA ASN A 576 -0.11 12.82 6.03
C ASN A 576 -1.42 13.34 6.67
N GLY A 577 -2.45 12.48 6.68
CA GLY A 577 -3.72 12.75 7.33
C GLY A 577 -3.61 12.94 8.84
N GLU A 578 -2.67 12.27 9.53
CA GLU A 578 -2.41 12.46 10.97
C GLU A 578 -1.79 13.83 11.29
N GLY A 579 -1.13 14.48 10.32
CA GLY A 579 -0.37 15.72 10.52
C GLY A 579 1.14 15.52 10.76
N ARG A 580 1.66 14.33 10.47
CA ARG A 580 3.04 13.85 10.62
C ARG A 580 3.80 13.78 9.29
N VAL A 581 5.13 13.76 9.36
CA VAL A 581 6.01 13.70 8.19
C VAL A 581 6.11 12.28 7.65
N THR A 582 5.60 12.09 6.43
CA THR A 582 5.41 10.82 5.70
C THR A 582 6.19 10.82 4.38
N PRO A 583 6.52 9.66 3.77
CA PRO A 583 6.88 9.60 2.35
C PRO A 583 5.66 9.88 1.46
N LEU A 584 5.91 10.50 0.31
CA LEU A 584 4.93 10.66 -0.76
C LEU A 584 5.36 9.87 -2.01
N ALA A 585 4.38 9.31 -2.72
CA ALA A 585 4.55 8.80 -4.08
C ALA A 585 3.46 9.38 -5.00
N PRO A 586 3.71 9.48 -6.33
CA PRO A 586 2.71 9.89 -7.30
C PRO A 586 1.39 9.13 -7.13
N GLY A 587 0.33 9.89 -6.86
CA GLY A 587 -1.04 9.41 -6.89
C GLY A 587 -1.61 9.56 -8.30
N CYS A 588 -2.79 10.16 -8.41
CA CYS A 588 -3.39 10.50 -9.69
C CYS A 588 -2.73 11.77 -10.27
N GLN A 589 -1.75 11.60 -11.16
CA GLN A 589 -1.12 12.69 -11.93
C GLN A 589 -1.48 12.66 -13.45
N PRO A 590 -2.76 12.76 -13.89
CA PRO A 590 -3.11 12.62 -15.30
C PRO A 590 -2.95 13.91 -16.12
N SER A 591 -2.15 13.81 -17.18
CA SER A 591 -2.22 14.60 -18.42
C SER A 591 -3.23 13.91 -19.35
N VAL A 592 -4.38 14.54 -19.59
CA VAL A 592 -5.54 13.93 -20.26
C VAL A 592 -5.62 14.34 -21.73
N THR A 593 -5.80 13.37 -22.61
CA THR A 593 -6.12 13.55 -24.04
C THR A 593 -7.46 12.88 -24.33
N ILE A 594 -8.43 13.63 -24.83
CA ILE A 594 -9.76 13.14 -25.17
C ILE A 594 -9.94 13.28 -26.67
N ILE A 595 -10.26 12.19 -27.36
CA ILE A 595 -10.62 12.19 -28.78
C ILE A 595 -12.13 12.00 -28.86
N GLY A 596 -12.84 12.94 -29.49
CA GLY A 596 -14.30 12.94 -29.61
C GLY A 596 -14.82 11.92 -30.62
N ALA A 597 -16.15 11.79 -30.70
CA ALA A 597 -16.82 10.85 -31.61
C ALA A 597 -16.42 11.05 -33.09
N ASP A 598 -16.18 12.30 -33.50
CA ASP A 598 -15.73 12.63 -34.85
C ASP A 598 -14.25 12.31 -35.13
N GLY A 599 -13.51 11.76 -34.16
CA GLY A 599 -12.10 11.41 -34.27
C GLY A 599 -11.15 12.61 -34.35
N LYS A 600 -11.53 13.80 -33.85
CA LYS A 600 -10.59 14.89 -33.52
C LYS A 600 -10.33 14.95 -32.01
N PRO A 601 -9.16 15.46 -31.57
CA PRO A 601 -8.96 15.78 -30.16
C PRO A 601 -9.89 16.91 -29.70
N ILE A 602 -10.52 16.70 -28.55
CA ILE A 602 -11.22 17.71 -27.74
C ILE A 602 -10.22 18.33 -26.76
N LEU A 603 -9.49 17.46 -26.03
CA LEU A 603 -8.35 17.83 -25.18
C LEU A 603 -7.09 17.12 -25.66
N THR A 604 -5.92 17.70 -25.43
CA THR A 604 -4.61 17.08 -25.69
C THR A 604 -3.64 17.53 -24.62
N ASN A 605 -3.03 16.58 -23.90
CA ASN A 605 -2.11 16.82 -22.79
C ASN A 605 -2.64 17.82 -21.74
N HIS A 606 -3.93 17.79 -21.46
CA HIS A 606 -4.59 18.74 -20.56
C HIS A 606 -4.55 18.25 -19.11
N ILE A 607 -4.04 19.07 -18.20
CA ILE A 607 -4.15 18.84 -16.76
C ILE A 607 -5.27 19.75 -16.25
N PHE A 608 -6.34 19.16 -15.70
CA PHE A 608 -7.43 19.92 -15.08
C PHE A 608 -6.91 20.71 -13.86
N LYS A 609 -7.50 21.88 -13.58
CA LYS A 609 -7.27 22.61 -12.32
C LYS A 609 -8.36 22.29 -11.29
N THR A 610 -8.01 22.36 -10.02
CA THR A 610 -8.97 22.42 -8.91
C THR A 610 -9.72 23.76 -8.90
N PRO A 611 -10.90 23.86 -8.28
CA PRO A 611 -11.52 25.16 -7.98
C PRO A 611 -10.61 26.08 -7.15
N GLY A 612 -10.75 27.39 -7.36
CA GLY A 612 -9.99 28.42 -6.64
C GLY A 612 -10.15 28.35 -5.13
N GLY A 613 -9.06 28.50 -4.39
CA GLY A 613 -9.01 28.39 -2.93
C GLY A 613 -8.96 26.96 -2.37
N MET A 614 -9.18 25.91 -3.19
CA MET A 614 -8.94 24.52 -2.76
C MET A 614 -7.44 24.23 -2.70
N GLU A 615 -7.03 23.28 -1.85
CA GLU A 615 -5.61 22.91 -1.63
C GLU A 615 -4.67 24.09 -1.31
N ARG A 616 -5.22 25.16 -0.72
CA ARG A 616 -4.49 26.40 -0.37
C ARG A 616 -3.97 27.16 -1.61
N SER A 617 -4.57 26.92 -2.77
CA SER A 617 -4.32 27.68 -4.01
C SER A 617 -4.90 29.10 -3.97
N GLY A 618 -4.50 29.93 -4.94
CA GLY A 618 -5.14 31.22 -5.21
C GLY A 618 -6.48 31.10 -5.95
N GLU A 619 -6.99 32.23 -6.44
CA GLU A 619 -8.30 32.31 -7.12
C GLU A 619 -8.39 31.47 -8.40
N GLU A 620 -7.26 31.20 -9.07
CA GLU A 620 -7.19 30.37 -10.28
C GLU A 620 -7.19 28.85 -10.04
N GLY A 621 -7.12 28.39 -8.79
CA GLY A 621 -6.89 26.98 -8.47
C GLY A 621 -5.43 26.54 -8.63
N GLN A 622 -5.15 25.25 -8.44
CA GLN A 622 -3.87 24.61 -8.78
C GLN A 622 -4.09 23.40 -9.68
N LEU A 623 -3.02 22.81 -10.23
CA LEU A 623 -3.10 21.59 -11.04
C LEU A 623 -3.65 20.43 -10.19
N ALA A 624 -4.64 19.69 -10.70
CA ALA A 624 -5.28 18.57 -10.01
C ALA A 624 -4.44 17.26 -10.05
N ILE A 625 -3.11 17.40 -9.97
CA ILE A 625 -2.14 16.32 -9.89
C ILE A 625 -1.87 15.98 -8.43
N ASP A 626 -2.14 14.74 -8.02
CA ASP A 626 -2.00 14.27 -6.64
C ASP A 626 -0.68 13.56 -6.38
N MET A 627 -0.11 13.87 -5.22
CA MET A 627 0.92 13.10 -4.53
C MET A 627 0.32 12.47 -3.28
N SER A 628 0.29 11.16 -3.22
CA SER A 628 -0.33 10.41 -2.14
C SER A 628 0.66 10.13 -1.00
N PRO A 629 0.33 10.49 0.26
CA PRO A 629 0.91 9.89 1.46
C PRO A 629 0.92 8.36 1.39
N VAL A 630 2.06 7.74 1.72
CA VAL A 630 2.23 6.28 1.52
C VAL A 630 3.20 5.64 2.52
N GLN A 631 2.74 4.55 3.14
CA GLN A 631 3.58 3.50 3.72
C GLN A 631 4.04 2.61 2.54
N PRO A 632 5.31 2.64 2.09
CA PRO A 632 5.71 2.00 0.82
C PRO A 632 5.83 0.47 0.89
N HIS A 633 5.77 -0.13 2.09
CA HIS A 633 6.00 -1.56 2.35
C HIS A 633 7.40 -2.01 1.88
N THR A 634 8.42 -1.26 2.29
CA THR A 634 9.85 -1.45 1.98
C THR A 634 10.72 -1.25 3.23
N MET A 635 10.21 -1.67 4.38
CA MET A 635 10.85 -1.46 5.68
C MET A 635 12.16 -2.23 5.77
N THR A 636 13.21 -1.60 6.29
CA THR A 636 14.49 -2.27 6.52
C THR A 636 15.03 -2.02 7.92
N LYS A 637 16.00 -2.84 8.35
CA LYS A 637 16.74 -2.64 9.60
C LYS A 637 17.56 -1.33 9.60
N ASN A 638 17.95 -0.84 8.43
CA ASN A 638 18.87 0.28 8.27
C ASN A 638 18.10 1.50 7.78
N ALA A 639 17.69 2.38 8.70
CA ALA A 639 17.05 3.65 8.34
C ALA A 639 17.85 4.44 7.28
N ARG A 640 17.16 5.16 6.39
CA ARG A 640 17.79 6.04 5.38
C ARG A 640 18.66 7.13 6.02
N THR A 641 19.54 7.74 5.24
CA THR A 641 20.61 8.62 5.76
C THR A 641 20.08 9.92 6.38
N CYS A 642 20.94 10.74 7.01
CA CYS A 642 20.52 12.09 7.40
C CYS A 642 20.43 12.98 6.15
N GLU A 643 21.37 12.78 5.24
CA GLU A 643 21.59 13.50 4.00
C GLU A 643 20.43 13.31 3.00
N SER A 644 19.84 12.11 2.94
CA SER A 644 18.66 11.80 2.12
C SER A 644 17.41 12.63 2.46
N CYS A 645 17.33 13.16 3.69
CA CYS A 645 16.20 13.94 4.17
C CYS A 645 16.54 15.43 4.32
N HIS A 646 17.79 15.76 4.68
CA HIS A 646 18.22 17.12 5.00
C HIS A 646 19.07 17.81 3.91
N ALA A 647 19.62 17.07 2.95
CA ALA A 647 20.50 17.59 1.90
C ALA A 647 19.99 17.22 0.49
N SER A 648 18.67 17.22 0.31
CA SER A 648 18.00 16.76 -0.91
C SER A 648 16.77 17.62 -1.22
N ASP A 649 16.86 18.43 -2.29
CA ASP A 649 15.75 19.26 -2.82
C ASP A 649 14.46 18.43 -2.99
N LYS A 650 14.61 17.24 -3.58
CA LYS A 650 13.52 16.28 -3.80
C LYS A 650 12.86 15.89 -2.47
N ALA A 651 13.66 15.63 -1.44
CA ALA A 651 13.16 15.21 -0.13
C ALA A 651 12.29 16.30 0.53
N LEU A 652 12.57 17.57 0.23
CA LEU A 652 11.81 18.75 0.67
C LEU A 652 10.60 19.09 -0.23
N GLY A 653 10.36 18.31 -1.29
CA GLY A 653 9.28 18.55 -2.26
C GLY A 653 9.61 19.55 -3.37
N LEU A 654 10.84 20.07 -3.42
CA LEU A 654 11.33 21.00 -4.45
C LEU A 654 11.65 20.31 -5.80
N GLY A 655 11.31 19.02 -5.93
CA GLY A 655 11.49 18.23 -7.14
C GLY A 655 12.93 17.88 -7.48
N ILE A 656 13.17 17.57 -8.76
CA ILE A 656 14.51 17.25 -9.28
C ILE A 656 14.90 18.21 -10.41
N LYS A 657 16.14 18.69 -10.33
CA LYS A 657 16.77 19.52 -11.38
C LYS A 657 17.20 18.60 -12.53
N GLY A 658 16.67 18.81 -13.74
CA GLY A 658 16.98 17.94 -14.88
C GLY A 658 16.19 18.17 -16.19
N PRO A 659 14.84 18.12 -16.19
CA PRO A 659 14.07 18.19 -17.44
C PRO A 659 14.01 19.62 -18.01
N ARG A 660 13.79 19.72 -19.33
CA ARG A 660 13.25 20.94 -19.94
C ARG A 660 11.78 21.09 -19.54
N LYS A 661 11.23 22.31 -19.59
CA LYS A 661 9.84 22.56 -19.19
C LYS A 661 8.86 21.76 -20.04
N TRP A 662 7.86 21.17 -19.39
CA TRP A 662 6.85 20.35 -20.06
C TRP A 662 5.85 21.19 -20.87
N ASN A 663 5.67 22.48 -20.56
CA ASN A 663 4.81 23.40 -21.29
C ASN A 663 5.39 23.94 -22.62
N GLU A 664 6.61 23.54 -23.00
CA GLU A 664 7.24 23.92 -24.27
C GLU A 664 7.15 22.76 -25.29
N LYS A 665 6.91 23.08 -26.57
CA LYS A 665 7.02 22.07 -27.64
C LYS A 665 8.49 21.80 -27.92
N HIS A 666 8.86 20.54 -28.15
CA HIS A 666 10.23 20.19 -28.54
C HIS A 666 10.27 19.58 -29.93
N VAL A 667 11.04 20.20 -30.81
CA VAL A 667 11.50 19.65 -32.09
C VAL A 667 12.90 19.09 -31.88
N VAL A 668 13.25 18.03 -32.60
CA VAL A 668 14.61 17.46 -32.65
C VAL A 668 14.87 17.06 -34.10
N ASP A 669 15.75 17.81 -34.78
CA ASP A 669 16.11 17.59 -36.19
C ASP A 669 17.50 18.22 -36.46
N LEU A 670 17.92 18.35 -37.72
CA LEU A 670 19.12 19.10 -38.09
C LEU A 670 18.96 20.59 -37.72
N GLU A 671 19.87 21.08 -36.88
CA GLU A 671 19.81 22.40 -36.23
C GLU A 671 21.15 23.14 -36.43
N THR A 672 21.11 24.45 -36.63
CA THR A 672 22.31 25.31 -36.61
C THR A 672 22.73 25.65 -35.18
N THR A 673 23.98 26.09 -35.00
CA THR A 673 24.55 26.43 -33.67
C THR A 673 23.81 27.55 -32.92
N ASP A 674 22.90 28.27 -33.57
CA ASP A 674 22.04 29.31 -32.99
C ASP A 674 20.57 28.88 -32.76
N GLY A 675 20.24 27.60 -32.98
CA GLY A 675 18.92 27.02 -32.72
C GLY A 675 17.96 26.99 -33.91
N THR A 676 18.40 27.33 -35.12
CA THR A 676 17.53 27.28 -36.31
C THR A 676 17.41 25.86 -36.85
N ILE A 677 16.22 25.28 -36.73
CA ILE A 677 15.86 24.00 -37.37
C ILE A 677 15.90 24.18 -38.89
N LEU A 678 16.70 23.35 -39.59
CA LEU A 678 16.95 23.46 -41.02
C LEU A 678 15.88 22.81 -41.93
N PRO A 679 15.29 21.65 -41.60
CA PRO A 679 14.29 21.03 -42.50
C PRO A 679 12.91 21.65 -42.34
N GLU A 680 12.29 22.12 -43.43
CA GLU A 680 10.89 22.56 -43.43
C GLU A 680 9.90 21.42 -43.05
N SER A 681 10.34 20.16 -43.18
CA SER A 681 9.61 18.96 -42.83
C SER A 681 9.75 18.52 -41.36
N ALA A 682 10.46 19.28 -40.53
CA ALA A 682 10.72 18.90 -39.13
C ALA A 682 9.42 18.67 -38.34
N ARG A 683 9.48 17.76 -37.37
CA ARG A 683 8.30 17.36 -36.59
C ARG A 683 8.51 17.63 -35.11
N THR A 684 7.41 17.98 -34.43
CA THR A 684 7.37 18.03 -32.97
C THR A 684 7.61 16.62 -32.42
N GLN A 685 8.72 16.43 -31.71
CA GLN A 685 9.12 15.18 -31.07
C GLN A 685 8.46 14.99 -29.70
N MET A 686 8.19 16.10 -28.99
CA MET A 686 7.37 16.11 -27.77
C MET A 686 6.41 17.29 -27.82
N GLY A 687 5.11 17.02 -27.65
CA GLY A 687 4.10 18.07 -27.49
C GLY A 687 4.16 18.69 -26.09
N ALA A 688 3.75 19.96 -26.00
CA ALA A 688 3.62 20.65 -24.72
C ALA A 688 2.52 20.01 -23.84
N ILE A 689 2.64 20.23 -22.54
CA ILE A 689 1.64 19.96 -21.49
C ILE A 689 1.29 21.33 -20.90
N GLU A 690 0.11 21.85 -21.19
CA GLU A 690 -0.23 23.23 -20.83
C GLU A 690 -0.26 23.42 -19.31
N ASN A 691 0.24 24.57 -18.83
CA ASN A 691 0.39 24.93 -17.41
C ASN A 691 1.41 24.10 -16.59
N LEU A 692 2.08 23.09 -17.14
CA LEU A 692 3.16 22.37 -16.44
C LEU A 692 4.54 22.95 -16.79
N ASP A 693 4.95 24.00 -16.08
CA ASP A 693 6.24 24.68 -16.27
C ASP A 693 7.38 24.13 -15.40
N HIS A 694 7.05 23.38 -14.35
CA HIS A 694 7.93 22.68 -13.41
C HIS A 694 7.98 21.17 -13.69
N ASP A 695 8.80 20.42 -12.93
CA ASP A 695 8.85 18.95 -13.04
C ASP A 695 7.72 18.26 -12.24
N TRP A 696 7.29 17.09 -12.71
CA TRP A 696 6.26 16.24 -12.07
C TRP A 696 6.56 15.83 -10.61
N SER A 697 7.82 15.94 -10.16
CA SER A 697 8.22 15.68 -8.77
C SER A 697 8.32 16.93 -7.89
N GLN A 698 8.14 18.13 -8.45
CA GLN A 698 8.06 19.37 -7.67
C GLN A 698 6.61 19.59 -7.21
N ILE A 699 6.43 19.76 -5.91
CA ILE A 699 5.12 19.92 -5.25
C ILE A 699 5.01 21.23 -4.48
N VAL A 700 6.12 21.93 -4.29
CA VAL A 700 6.23 23.19 -3.57
C VAL A 700 7.36 24.04 -4.16
N ASP A 701 7.31 25.35 -3.98
CA ASP A 701 8.44 26.25 -4.23
C ASP A 701 9.29 26.51 -2.98
N GLU A 702 10.38 27.26 -3.14
CA GLU A 702 11.29 27.64 -2.03
C GLU A 702 10.63 28.59 -1.01
N GLN A 703 9.42 29.11 -1.29
CA GLN A 703 8.62 29.97 -0.41
C GLN A 703 7.49 29.19 0.29
N GLY A 704 7.40 27.87 0.10
CA GLY A 704 6.37 27.03 0.72
C GLY A 704 5.00 27.11 0.04
N ASN A 705 4.88 27.68 -1.16
CA ASN A 705 3.62 27.67 -1.92
C ASN A 705 3.44 26.29 -2.59
N GLN A 706 2.32 25.63 -2.30
CA GLN A 706 2.01 24.31 -2.85
C GLN A 706 1.62 24.42 -4.34
N LEU A 707 2.31 23.67 -5.19
CA LEU A 707 2.15 23.67 -6.66
C LEU A 707 1.30 22.48 -7.16
N ALA A 708 1.26 21.40 -6.39
CA ALA A 708 0.55 20.15 -6.68
C ALA A 708 -0.22 19.68 -5.44
N THR A 709 -1.32 18.98 -5.66
CA THR A 709 -2.11 18.39 -4.56
C THR A 709 -1.26 17.37 -3.78
N VAL A 710 -1.36 17.38 -2.45
CA VAL A 710 -0.74 16.34 -1.62
C VAL A 710 -1.80 15.72 -0.71
N GLY A 711 -2.37 14.58 -1.10
CA GLY A 711 -3.22 13.76 -0.24
C GLY A 711 -4.57 14.37 0.12
N HIS A 712 -5.24 14.99 -0.86
CA HIS A 712 -6.51 15.73 -0.77
C HIS A 712 -7.63 15.08 0.05
N HIS A 713 -7.62 13.76 0.29
CA HIS A 713 -8.63 13.10 1.11
C HIS A 713 -8.72 13.65 2.56
N TRP A 714 -7.61 14.15 3.12
CA TRP A 714 -7.51 14.58 4.53
C TRP A 714 -7.05 16.03 4.65
N LYS A 715 -7.65 16.79 5.56
CA LYS A 715 -7.45 18.24 5.72
C LYS A 715 -6.01 18.65 6.07
N LEU A 716 -5.27 17.74 6.70
CA LEU A 716 -3.93 17.97 7.22
C LEU A 716 -2.83 17.62 6.21
N SER A 717 -3.13 16.82 5.18
CA SER A 717 -2.19 16.48 4.13
C SER A 717 -1.72 17.73 3.38
N ARG A 718 -0.42 17.81 3.07
CA ARG A 718 0.19 18.94 2.36
C ARG A 718 1.67 18.71 2.03
N ALA A 719 2.19 19.56 1.15
CA ALA A 719 3.62 19.84 1.09
C ALA A 719 4.12 20.56 2.38
N PHE A 720 5.43 20.59 2.59
CA PHE A 720 6.04 21.42 3.64
C PHE A 720 5.80 22.92 3.42
N ASN A 721 5.80 23.70 4.49
CA ASN A 721 5.82 25.16 4.40
C ASN A 721 7.26 25.71 4.50
N GLU A 722 7.45 27.00 4.21
CA GLU A 722 8.76 27.69 4.26
C GLU A 722 9.51 27.45 5.58
N ASP A 723 8.79 27.47 6.71
CA ASP A 723 9.35 27.32 8.05
C ASP A 723 9.81 25.87 8.32
N GLU A 724 9.15 24.86 7.75
CA GLU A 724 9.56 23.46 7.78
C GLU A 724 10.73 23.18 6.82
N ILE A 725 10.66 23.68 5.58
CA ILE A 725 11.75 23.60 4.58
C ILE A 725 13.05 24.19 5.17
N THR A 726 12.97 25.39 5.76
CA THR A 726 14.11 26.11 6.38
C THR A 726 14.74 25.33 7.55
N ARG A 727 13.93 24.60 8.33
CA ARG A 727 14.41 23.81 9.49
C ARG A 727 14.96 22.44 9.09
N MET A 728 14.53 21.94 7.93
CA MET A 728 14.94 20.64 7.38
C MET A 728 16.17 20.74 6.47
N SER A 729 16.34 21.80 5.67
CA SER A 729 17.56 21.98 4.85
C SER A 729 18.81 22.15 5.71
N ARG A 730 19.81 21.28 5.53
CA ARG A 730 21.11 21.28 6.23
C ARG A 730 22.21 20.66 5.38
N SER A 731 23.01 21.48 4.71
CA SER A 731 24.23 21.05 4.03
C SER A 731 25.40 20.79 5.00
N GLY A 732 25.39 19.68 5.76
CA GLY A 732 26.53 19.38 6.65
C GLY A 732 26.55 18.04 7.39
N THR A 733 27.74 17.68 7.89
CA THR A 733 28.08 16.42 8.57
C THR A 733 27.42 16.28 9.97
N CYS A 734 26.10 16.07 10.00
CA CYS A 734 25.26 16.18 11.20
C CYS A 734 25.76 15.35 12.40
N VAL A 735 26.08 14.07 12.20
CA VAL A 735 26.45 13.14 13.29
C VAL A 735 27.72 13.56 14.03
N ALA A 736 28.66 14.23 13.36
CA ALA A 736 29.94 14.63 13.97
C ALA A 736 29.77 15.61 15.14
N CYS A 737 28.76 16.50 15.06
CA CYS A 737 28.44 17.47 16.10
C CYS A 737 27.34 16.98 17.05
N HIS A 738 26.33 16.25 16.56
CA HIS A 738 25.17 15.85 17.36
C HIS A 738 25.39 14.62 18.25
N LYS A 739 26.45 13.82 18.03
CA LYS A 739 26.72 12.62 18.84
C LYS A 739 26.95 12.86 20.34
N GLU A 740 27.29 14.09 20.74
CA GLU A 740 27.52 14.45 22.15
C GLU A 740 26.32 15.14 22.82
N ILE A 741 25.20 15.31 22.11
CA ILE A 741 24.00 16.02 22.56
C ILE A 741 22.93 14.98 22.99
N PRO A 742 22.23 15.15 24.12
CA PRO A 742 22.27 16.30 25.04
C PRO A 742 23.14 16.12 26.30
N GLU A 743 23.61 14.91 26.64
CA GLU A 743 24.25 14.64 27.95
C GLU A 743 25.68 14.04 27.91
N SER A 744 26.24 13.75 26.73
CA SER A 744 27.49 12.97 26.63
C SER A 744 28.76 13.73 27.04
N ASP A 745 28.78 15.05 26.85
CA ASP A 745 29.89 15.93 27.25
C ASP A 745 29.38 17.18 27.98
N LEU A 746 29.98 17.49 29.14
CA LEU A 746 29.56 18.59 30.02
C LEU A 746 29.66 19.98 29.36
N ALA A 747 30.65 20.22 28.50
CA ALA A 747 30.82 21.50 27.82
C ALA A 747 29.83 21.65 26.65
N VAL A 748 29.57 20.57 25.89
CA VAL A 748 28.52 20.53 24.86
C VAL A 748 27.14 20.69 25.48
N SER A 749 26.85 19.99 26.58
CA SER A 749 25.61 20.09 27.34
C SER A 749 25.37 21.52 27.84
N LEU A 750 26.39 22.17 28.41
CA LEU A 750 26.32 23.55 28.87
C LEU A 750 26.11 24.52 27.70
N LEU A 751 26.81 24.35 26.58
CA LEU A 751 26.62 25.17 25.37
C LEU A 751 25.19 25.04 24.82
N HIS A 752 24.65 23.82 24.75
CA HIS A 752 23.30 23.58 24.25
C HIS A 752 22.24 24.13 25.21
N HIS A 753 22.43 23.99 26.53
CA HIS A 753 21.57 24.60 27.55
C HIS A 753 21.58 26.14 27.45
N VAL A 754 22.75 26.76 27.36
CA VAL A 754 22.87 28.22 27.16
C VAL A 754 22.20 28.65 25.86
N ALA A 755 22.41 27.93 24.76
CA ALA A 755 21.76 28.24 23.47
C ALA A 755 20.23 28.17 23.58
N LYS A 756 19.68 27.13 24.22
CA LYS A 756 18.25 26.95 24.45
C LYS A 756 17.63 28.11 25.23
N TYR A 757 18.22 28.51 26.35
CA TYR A 757 17.67 29.59 27.20
C TYR A 757 18.01 31.01 26.72
N THR A 758 18.93 31.18 25.76
CA THR A 758 19.23 32.49 25.14
C THR A 758 18.61 32.69 23.75
N GLY A 759 17.89 31.69 23.22
CA GLY A 759 17.33 31.73 21.86
C GLY A 759 18.39 31.64 20.75
N GLN A 760 19.60 31.15 21.07
CA GLN A 760 20.74 31.04 20.14
C GLN A 760 20.90 29.62 19.56
N VAL A 761 19.86 28.80 19.61
CA VAL A 761 19.82 27.53 18.87
C VAL A 761 19.72 27.86 17.37
N PRO A 762 20.64 27.38 16.50
CA PRO A 762 20.55 27.65 15.07
C PRO A 762 19.31 26.98 14.48
N VAL A 763 18.54 27.71 13.67
CA VAL A 763 17.27 27.23 13.09
C VAL A 763 17.32 27.04 11.58
N SER A 764 18.18 27.79 10.88
CA SER A 764 18.43 27.65 9.44
C SER A 764 19.76 26.95 9.13
N GLU A 765 19.93 26.52 7.89
CA GLU A 765 21.21 26.09 7.32
C GLU A 765 22.31 27.16 7.46
N ASP A 766 21.93 28.42 7.29
CA ASP A 766 22.83 29.58 7.33
C ASP A 766 23.33 29.84 8.77
N ASP A 767 22.48 29.62 9.78
CA ASP A 767 22.87 29.67 11.21
C ASP A 767 23.80 28.51 11.60
N HIS A 768 23.51 27.30 11.12
CA HIS A 768 24.38 26.14 11.33
C HIS A 768 25.75 26.37 10.69
N SER A 769 25.79 26.89 9.46
CA SER A 769 27.02 27.21 8.74
C SER A 769 27.84 28.28 9.46
N LYS A 770 27.20 29.35 9.96
CA LYS A 770 27.85 30.38 10.80
C LYS A 770 28.39 29.78 12.10
N LEU A 771 27.65 28.88 12.77
CA LEU A 771 28.07 28.23 14.00
C LEU A 771 29.25 27.28 13.79
N VAL A 772 29.20 26.41 12.77
CA VAL A 772 30.28 25.48 12.42
C VAL A 772 31.55 26.24 12.03
N ASN A 773 31.43 27.30 11.22
CA ASN A 773 32.56 28.17 10.87
C ASN A 773 33.15 28.86 12.11
N LYS A 774 32.30 29.39 13.00
CA LYS A 774 32.74 29.98 14.28
C LYS A 774 33.46 28.97 15.19
N ILE A 775 32.97 27.73 15.27
CA ILE A 775 33.61 26.65 16.05
C ILE A 775 34.96 26.28 15.43
N LEU A 776 35.02 26.09 14.10
CA LEU A 776 36.23 25.78 13.36
C LEU A 776 37.31 26.87 13.57
N LEU A 777 36.95 28.14 13.38
CA LEU A 777 37.85 29.28 13.60
C LEU A 777 38.30 29.39 15.07
N THR A 778 37.39 29.19 16.03
CA THR A 778 37.73 29.23 17.46
C THR A 778 38.68 28.09 17.85
N SER A 779 38.46 26.88 17.33
CA SER A 779 39.34 25.73 17.53
C SER A 779 40.71 25.96 16.89
N ALA A 780 40.76 26.42 15.64
CA ALA A 780 42.00 26.74 14.93
C ALA A 780 42.82 27.82 15.65
N TRP A 781 42.20 28.94 16.05
CA TRP A 781 42.88 29.97 16.84
C TRP A 781 43.29 29.47 18.22
N GLY A 782 42.48 28.64 18.89
CA GLY A 782 42.86 27.99 20.14
C GLY A 782 44.11 27.13 20.01
N GLN A 783 44.21 26.31 18.95
CA GLN A 783 45.39 25.50 18.65
C GLN A 783 46.62 26.35 18.32
N VAL A 784 46.47 27.41 17.50
CA VAL A 784 47.55 28.36 17.18
C VAL A 784 48.04 29.09 18.43
N LEU A 785 47.14 29.57 19.30
CA LEU A 785 47.49 30.26 20.54
C LEU A 785 48.11 29.31 21.57
N ALA A 786 47.66 28.04 21.64
CA ALA A 786 48.29 27.02 22.48
C ALA A 786 49.72 26.70 22.00
N ALA A 787 49.93 26.51 20.70
CA ALA A 787 51.24 26.22 20.12
C ALA A 787 52.22 27.41 20.27
N THR A 788 51.80 28.61 19.87
CA THR A 788 52.63 29.83 19.97
C THR A 788 52.85 30.27 21.41
N GLY A 789 51.84 30.14 22.28
CA GLY A 789 51.94 30.38 23.72
C GLY A 789 52.90 29.40 24.40
N THR A 790 52.83 28.10 24.08
CA THR A 790 53.79 27.10 24.57
C THR A 790 55.21 27.42 24.11
N LEU A 791 55.40 27.78 22.83
CA LEU A 791 56.69 28.20 22.30
C LEU A 791 57.22 29.44 23.03
N ALA A 792 56.37 30.44 23.28
CA ALA A 792 56.73 31.64 24.03
C ALA A 792 57.09 31.34 25.49
N VAL A 793 56.37 30.44 26.17
CA VAL A 793 56.69 30.00 27.54
C VAL A 793 58.02 29.23 27.58
N VAL A 794 58.31 28.38 26.59
CA VAL A 794 59.59 27.66 26.48
C VAL A 794 60.75 28.63 26.21
N VAL A 795 60.59 29.58 25.28
CA VAL A 795 61.63 30.57 24.94
C VAL A 795 61.86 31.55 26.09
N CYS A 796 60.82 32.16 26.66
CA CYS A 796 60.95 33.10 27.78
C CYS A 796 61.39 32.39 29.07
N GLY A 797 60.91 31.17 29.32
CA GLY A 797 61.36 30.32 30.42
C GLY A 797 62.83 29.94 30.30
N GLY A 798 63.27 29.48 29.12
CA GLY A 798 64.68 29.20 28.83
C GLY A 798 65.56 30.45 28.97
N PHE A 799 65.10 31.60 28.49
CA PHE A 799 65.81 32.88 28.66
C PHE A 799 65.90 33.32 30.13
N TRP A 800 64.82 33.15 30.91
CA TRP A 800 64.79 33.46 32.34
C TRP A 800 65.68 32.51 33.16
N ILE A 801 65.68 31.21 32.86
CA ILE A 801 66.58 30.20 33.45
C ILE A 801 68.04 30.54 33.10
N SER A 802 68.33 30.90 31.85
CA SER A 802 69.66 31.36 31.40
C SER A 802 70.11 32.60 32.17
N LYS A 803 69.23 33.61 32.30
CA LYS A 803 69.49 34.85 33.05
C LYS A 803 69.70 34.59 34.55
N ARG A 804 68.95 33.66 35.16
CA ARG A 804 69.15 33.19 36.55
C ARG A 804 70.46 32.41 36.71
N ARG A 805 70.83 31.52 35.77
CA ARG A 805 72.12 30.81 35.79
C ARG A 805 73.30 31.80 35.71
N LYS A 806 73.25 32.77 34.78
CA LYS A 806 74.27 33.84 34.70
C LYS A 806 74.35 34.67 35.98
N LYS A 807 73.22 35.03 36.61
CA LYS A 807 73.21 35.74 37.91
C LYS A 807 73.74 34.91 39.09
N LYS A 808 73.57 33.58 39.09
CA LYS A 808 74.19 32.70 40.11
C LYS A 808 75.69 32.53 39.90
N LEU A 809 76.15 32.43 38.65
CA LEU A 809 77.59 32.35 38.35
C LEU A 809 78.30 33.64 38.76
N ALA A 810 77.76 34.81 38.40
CA ALA A 810 78.26 36.12 38.79
C ALA A 810 77.98 36.52 40.26
N ALA A 811 77.61 35.56 41.12
CA ALA A 811 77.49 35.72 42.57
C ALA A 811 78.36 34.70 43.34
N ASN A 812 79.04 33.79 42.62
CA ASN A 812 80.01 32.83 43.13
C ASN A 812 81.42 33.12 42.56
N SER A 813 81.63 34.35 42.06
CA SER A 813 82.87 34.89 41.48
C SER A 813 83.11 36.30 42.03
#